data_AF-A0A970HLU4-F1
#
_entry.id   AF-A0A970HLU4-F1
#
_cell.length_a   1.000
_cell.length_b   1.000
_cell.length_c   1.000
_cell.angle_alpha   90.00
_cell.angle_beta   90.00
_cell.angle_gamma   90.00
#
_symmetry.space_group_name_H-M   'P 1'
#
loop_
_entity.id
_entity.type
_entity.pdbx_description
1 polymer ?
#
loop_
_entity_poly.entity_id
_entity_poly.type
_entity_poly.pdbx_seq_one_letter_code
_entity_poly.pdbx_strand_id
1 'polypeptide(L)'
;MLSRPRGKTSYPILAVCFFVLVTVIGGVAQGTTPAATPIANRAMAIYPWEDTTHFTWSNWVTVVVRQVAGVDIYPSGAGNPDSEHFVSACWQGAIPGEHVVIPYRVTNTGNGADTFRLSVETWTGHKAQDFMIFHDLNENGVVDMTDPVVDHITLPSQTCSTVLLTFRVPEHAAAGDVYYTALRAESVTDPSVVVDETWNVTAVYVEGPNLFVRRGYSVDLAPPQGCLNAPAPMKTMSVMSAGSSLPSSIVTHTIIIDNKGTSPALGVCVLEPLLPNENPIRDAYGPDMPLLINGTPVSLEVGEPAKARIITDSEGNRFVEIWIESVKPTQQEPVVIEFKVYIEWGPQKQRLPKATQVIYEKQPGQQAVIASNLIVLNREPVHGVQLLPKDPPVRSVAYAGESVQFRLTVVNVGETACVPEVTLSEQIPHGWMAGLFSADGVTPLWDTNNNGWIDLGMLPPGAERDIVLTITVPSDQNQIGDSSYVFPVTFFQPPPKECPITTMFSIERVEGVEQLWDPMQLEVDADDLVMPGSLLNYNLSFGNASEVDACDVVVKARLSPHLTPPIAFDGQLGSQAFHGLNFIGAEDTSLAYDPAEHAIVWNIPLVPGGSQGRLLFSTYVRETVPEGAIIEVQGELACALTALVALSNCVATSVIGDGLTVSLSADATLVSIGEENTYYIDVTNINATTDLCNVDVRVLLPPGLTYCKSSSRQDGEPITDPLQSPGVLVYRLEELPASSTVRLTFKAVVNAAADREMVMRAVAEFRPRATDCLESAMAELTTYVSFGVLGDEGIIVGQLCTWEGTPVAGVRVVLDNGRYAISDEDGRFSFTGVRPGPRLLRLDPATLGNVIGIPGGVDSQEASKIRTVVPTAGIAMINFNLTPLTVNVVTEDIVVSGRADR
;
A
#
# COMPACT_ATOMS: atom_id res chain seq x y z
N MET A 1 162.38 0.28 -15.69
CA MET A 1 163.35 0.77 -16.70
C MET A 1 163.09 2.26 -16.96
N LEU A 2 164.07 3.09 -16.62
CA LEU A 2 164.52 4.37 -17.22
C LEU A 2 163.51 5.45 -17.70
N SER A 3 163.40 6.52 -16.90
CA SER A 3 163.75 7.95 -17.17
C SER A 3 163.29 8.76 -18.41
N ARG A 4 162.60 9.91 -18.13
CA ARG A 4 162.79 11.34 -18.58
C ARG A 4 162.77 11.68 -20.11
N PRO A 5 162.71 12.98 -20.56
CA PRO A 5 162.67 14.29 -19.84
C PRO A 5 161.67 15.38 -20.37
N ARG A 6 161.60 16.51 -19.61
CA ARG A 6 161.42 17.99 -19.93
C ARG A 6 160.77 18.43 -21.26
N GLY A 7 159.99 19.52 -21.40
CA GLY A 7 159.57 20.65 -20.56
C GLY A 7 159.22 21.90 -21.43
N LYS A 8 158.52 22.89 -20.80
CA LYS A 8 158.40 24.36 -21.07
C LYS A 8 157.15 24.98 -21.78
N THR A 9 156.60 25.99 -21.05
CA THR A 9 155.97 27.31 -21.41
C THR A 9 154.61 27.36 -22.12
N SER A 10 153.69 28.35 -21.97
CA SER A 10 153.17 29.27 -20.92
C SER A 10 152.22 30.31 -21.59
N TYR A 11 150.96 30.48 -21.10
CA TYR A 11 149.99 31.61 -21.22
C TYR A 11 149.27 31.92 -22.58
N PRO A 12 148.12 32.66 -22.62
CA PRO A 12 146.74 32.39 -22.14
C PRO A 12 145.65 32.75 -23.22
N ILE A 13 144.38 33.02 -22.83
CA ILE A 13 143.25 33.69 -23.59
C ILE A 13 142.31 32.70 -24.34
N LEU A 14 140.98 32.69 -24.24
CA LEU A 14 139.97 33.35 -23.41
C LEU A 14 138.75 32.40 -23.36
N ALA A 15 138.09 32.30 -22.21
CA ALA A 15 136.77 31.66 -22.10
C ALA A 15 135.68 32.61 -22.64
N VAL A 16 134.71 32.06 -23.36
CA VAL A 16 133.35 32.60 -23.36
C VAL A 16 132.40 31.42 -23.09
N CYS A 17 132.02 31.29 -21.82
CA CYS A 17 130.84 30.54 -21.42
C CYS A 17 129.62 31.28 -21.92
N PHE A 18 128.80 30.66 -22.77
CA PHE A 18 127.42 31.08 -22.94
C PHE A 18 126.50 30.07 -22.25
N PHE A 19 125.60 30.65 -21.47
CA PHE A 19 124.70 29.98 -20.54
C PHE A 19 123.77 28.97 -21.22
N VAL A 20 123.54 27.90 -20.48
CA VAL A 20 122.61 26.80 -20.72
C VAL A 20 121.16 27.31 -20.79
N LEU A 21 120.38 26.84 -21.77
CA LEU A 21 118.92 26.79 -21.65
C LEU A 21 118.49 25.31 -21.67
N VAL A 22 118.30 24.73 -20.50
CA VAL A 22 117.56 23.46 -20.36
C VAL A 22 116.08 23.83 -20.46
N THR A 23 115.44 23.57 -21.59
CA THR A 23 113.98 23.45 -21.66
C THR A 23 113.58 22.10 -21.08
N VAL A 24 113.26 22.07 -19.79
CA VAL A 24 112.44 20.98 -19.23
C VAL A 24 111.00 21.26 -19.62
N ILE A 25 110.50 20.57 -20.66
CA ILE A 25 109.07 20.45 -20.90
C ILE A 25 108.62 19.22 -20.11
N GLY A 26 108.06 19.45 -18.94
CA GLY A 26 107.46 18.41 -18.11
C GLY A 26 106.42 19.08 -17.21
N GLY A 27 105.15 18.92 -17.57
CA GLY A 27 104.02 19.46 -16.82
C GLY A 27 104.04 18.99 -15.38
N VAL A 28 103.74 19.93 -14.48
CA VAL A 28 103.48 19.68 -13.06
C VAL A 28 102.33 18.69 -12.91
N ALA A 29 102.66 17.47 -12.52
CA ALA A 29 101.81 16.64 -11.67
C ALA A 29 102.51 16.60 -10.30
N GLN A 30 101.90 17.19 -9.28
CA GLN A 30 102.38 16.98 -7.91
C GLN A 30 102.04 15.55 -7.51
N GLY A 31 103.06 14.70 -7.50
CA GLY A 31 103.04 13.31 -7.05
C GLY A 31 104.48 12.84 -6.92
N THR A 32 104.77 12.00 -5.92
CA THR A 32 106.10 11.41 -5.73
C THR A 32 106.52 10.64 -6.99
N THR A 33 107.77 10.77 -7.43
CA THR A 33 108.24 10.05 -8.62
C THR A 33 108.27 8.55 -8.31
N PRO A 34 107.54 7.69 -9.06
CA PRO A 34 107.46 6.26 -8.76
C PRO A 34 108.84 5.61 -8.71
N ALA A 35 109.01 4.64 -7.81
CA ALA A 35 110.20 3.80 -7.76
C ALA A 35 110.47 3.13 -9.13
N ALA A 36 111.74 2.86 -9.41
CA ALA A 36 112.21 2.30 -10.69
C ALA A 36 112.03 3.20 -11.93
N THR A 37 111.62 4.47 -11.78
CA THR A 37 111.55 5.43 -12.90
C THR A 37 112.96 5.82 -13.37
N PRO A 38 113.34 5.60 -14.65
CA PRO A 38 114.63 6.06 -15.17
C PRO A 38 114.59 7.56 -15.53
N ILE A 39 115.47 8.34 -14.92
CA ILE A 39 115.70 9.75 -15.24
C ILE A 39 116.96 9.83 -16.10
N ALA A 40 116.80 10.16 -17.38
CA ALA A 40 117.91 10.27 -18.33
C ALA A 40 118.22 11.73 -18.66
N ASN A 41 119.51 12.11 -18.59
CA ASN A 41 120.00 13.43 -19.01
C ASN A 41 121.10 13.28 -20.07
N ARG A 42 121.16 14.24 -21.00
CA ARG A 42 122.19 14.33 -22.03
C ARG A 42 122.54 15.81 -22.25
N ALA A 43 123.84 16.11 -22.25
CA ALA A 43 124.31 17.46 -22.55
C ALA A 43 124.59 17.62 -24.05
N MET A 44 124.24 18.80 -24.59
CA MET A 44 124.66 19.23 -25.93
C MET A 44 125.74 20.30 -25.79
N ALA A 45 126.84 20.15 -26.50
CA ALA A 45 127.82 21.21 -26.68
C ALA A 45 127.62 21.83 -28.06
N ILE A 46 127.50 23.16 -28.09
CA ILE A 46 127.45 23.95 -29.31
C ILE A 46 128.77 24.71 -29.43
N TYR A 47 129.46 24.59 -30.56
CA TYR A 47 130.73 25.28 -30.78
C TYR A 47 130.88 25.71 -32.24
N PRO A 48 131.47 26.87 -32.51
CA PRO A 48 131.80 27.29 -33.87
C PRO A 48 133.09 26.59 -34.36
N TRP A 49 133.09 26.14 -35.62
CA TRP A 49 134.27 25.69 -36.35
C TRP A 49 134.15 26.17 -37.80
N GLU A 50 135.18 26.83 -38.33
CA GLU A 50 135.20 27.37 -39.72
C GLU A 50 133.91 28.13 -40.09
N ASP A 51 133.55 29.14 -39.28
CA ASP A 51 132.36 29.99 -39.45
C ASP A 51 131.00 29.26 -39.47
N THR A 52 130.96 27.99 -39.08
CA THR A 52 129.74 27.19 -38.97
C THR A 52 129.54 26.69 -37.54
N THR A 53 128.32 26.79 -37.01
CA THR A 53 127.99 26.30 -35.67
C THR A 53 127.72 24.79 -35.72
N HIS A 54 128.52 24.02 -34.99
CA HIS A 54 128.35 22.57 -34.83
C HIS A 54 127.77 22.23 -33.46
N PHE A 55 127.08 21.10 -33.41
CA PHE A 55 126.56 20.52 -32.17
C PHE A 55 127.05 19.08 -32.04
N THR A 56 127.51 18.72 -30.85
CA THR A 56 127.75 17.34 -30.46
C THR A 56 127.03 17.05 -29.16
N TRP A 57 126.72 15.79 -28.92
CA TRP A 57 125.99 15.35 -27.74
C TRP A 57 126.87 14.42 -26.90
N SER A 58 126.82 14.55 -25.58
CA SER A 58 127.45 13.60 -24.66
C SER A 58 126.84 12.19 -24.77
N ASN A 59 127.32 11.20 -24.02
CA ASN A 59 126.52 10.00 -23.76
C ASN A 59 125.28 10.35 -22.90
N TRP A 60 124.27 9.49 -22.93
CA TRP A 60 123.19 9.54 -21.94
C TRP A 60 123.73 9.15 -20.56
N VAL A 61 123.26 9.85 -19.52
CA VAL A 61 123.40 9.46 -18.12
C VAL A 61 122.00 9.16 -17.60
N THR A 62 121.75 7.91 -17.21
CA THR A 62 120.47 7.49 -16.63
C THR A 62 120.67 7.15 -15.16
N VAL A 63 119.84 7.73 -14.29
CA VAL A 63 119.74 7.38 -12.87
C VAL A 63 118.32 6.86 -12.63
N VAL A 64 118.17 5.77 -11.87
CA VAL A 64 116.87 5.19 -11.55
C VAL A 64 116.45 5.61 -10.14
N VAL A 65 115.21 6.07 -9.98
CA VAL A 65 114.64 6.43 -8.67
C VAL A 65 114.55 5.19 -7.80
N ARG A 66 115.20 5.21 -6.62
CA ARG A 66 115.11 4.13 -5.63
C ARG A 66 113.75 4.13 -4.93
N GLN A 67 113.31 2.96 -4.50
CA GLN A 67 112.16 2.83 -3.62
C GLN A 67 112.50 3.38 -2.23
N VAL A 68 111.60 4.17 -1.68
CA VAL A 68 111.60 4.70 -0.32
C VAL A 68 110.28 4.28 0.30
N ALA A 69 110.36 3.52 1.39
CA ALA A 69 109.20 3.09 2.15
C ALA A 69 108.65 4.24 3.02
N GLY A 70 107.34 4.22 3.25
CA GLY A 70 106.65 5.17 4.11
C GLY A 70 105.28 4.60 4.46
N VAL A 71 104.93 4.63 5.74
CA VAL A 71 103.61 4.21 6.23
C VAL A 71 103.07 5.27 7.17
N ASP A 72 101.76 5.50 7.08
CA ASP A 72 101.01 6.25 8.06
C ASP A 72 99.81 5.41 8.49
N ILE A 73 99.48 5.42 9.78
CA ILE A 73 98.33 4.69 10.30
C ILE A 73 97.66 5.50 11.41
N TYR A 74 96.35 5.63 11.33
CA TYR A 74 95.56 6.32 12.33
C TYR A 74 94.17 5.69 12.47
N PRO A 75 93.56 5.72 13.65
CA PRO A 75 92.20 5.23 13.83
C PRO A 75 91.20 6.14 13.10
N SER A 76 90.23 5.56 12.40
CA SER A 76 89.25 6.29 11.60
C SER A 76 87.86 6.20 12.24
N GLY A 77 87.48 7.18 13.05
CA GLY A 77 86.12 7.21 13.61
C GLY A 77 85.05 7.19 12.51
N ALA A 78 83.95 6.46 12.70
CA ALA A 78 82.82 6.45 11.77
C ALA A 78 82.18 7.85 11.71
N GLY A 79 82.64 8.68 10.75
CA GLY A 79 82.15 10.03 10.53
C GLY A 79 82.97 10.81 9.48
N ASN A 80 82.47 10.83 8.24
CA ASN A 80 82.79 11.69 7.09
C ASN A 80 84.28 11.90 6.67
N PRO A 81 84.71 11.58 5.42
CA PRO A 81 86.13 11.55 5.03
C PRO A 81 86.82 12.89 4.75
N ASP A 82 86.14 14.04 4.88
CA ASP A 82 86.63 15.33 4.36
C ASP A 82 87.18 16.28 5.43
N SER A 83 88.12 15.82 6.28
CA SER A 83 88.90 16.77 7.08
C SER A 83 90.34 16.32 7.29
N GLU A 84 91.28 17.12 6.79
CA GLU A 84 92.75 16.97 6.95
C GLU A 84 93.24 17.20 8.39
N HIS A 85 92.39 17.08 9.41
CA HIS A 85 92.77 17.32 10.81
C HIS A 85 92.43 16.13 11.72
N PHE A 86 93.48 15.53 12.27
CA PHE A 86 93.56 14.89 13.60
C PHE A 86 92.22 14.64 14.32
N VAL A 87 91.77 13.37 14.33
CA VAL A 87 90.91 12.85 15.40
C VAL A 87 91.65 11.68 16.02
N SER A 88 92.32 11.91 17.16
CA SER A 88 92.82 10.79 17.96
C SER A 88 91.61 9.98 18.42
N ALA A 89 91.56 8.68 18.13
CA ALA A 89 90.52 7.83 18.73
C ALA A 89 90.82 7.67 20.21
N CYS A 90 90.29 8.58 21.01
CA CYS A 90 90.47 8.60 22.43
C CYS A 90 89.10 8.44 23.07
N TRP A 91 88.75 7.19 23.40
CA TRP A 91 87.68 6.75 24.28
C TRP A 91 86.39 6.25 23.60
N GLN A 92 86.09 4.96 23.78
CA GLN A 92 84.78 4.34 23.51
C GLN A 92 84.30 3.54 24.72
N GLY A 93 82.99 3.34 24.85
CA GLY A 93 82.40 2.54 25.92
C GLY A 93 82.04 1.12 25.45
N ALA A 94 82.10 0.13 26.32
CA ALA A 94 81.57 -1.22 26.08
C ALA A 94 81.01 -1.86 27.36
N ILE A 95 80.15 -2.87 27.27
CA ILE A 95 79.67 -3.68 28.41
C ILE A 95 80.50 -4.97 28.56
N PRO A 96 80.53 -5.62 29.74
CA PRO A 96 81.23 -6.89 29.92
C PRO A 96 80.75 -7.95 28.92
N GLY A 97 81.70 -8.61 28.22
CA GLY A 97 81.40 -9.61 27.20
C GLY A 97 81.13 -9.07 25.79
N GLU A 98 81.05 -7.75 25.60
CA GLU A 98 80.84 -7.12 24.29
C GLU A 98 82.05 -7.27 23.37
N HIS A 99 81.78 -7.41 22.07
CA HIS A 99 82.80 -7.35 21.01
C HIS A 99 83.00 -5.91 20.56
N VAL A 100 84.24 -5.45 20.70
CA VAL A 100 84.66 -4.10 20.38
C VAL A 100 85.30 -4.08 19.01
N VAL A 101 84.95 -3.09 18.18
CA VAL A 101 85.49 -2.92 16.82
C VAL A 101 86.12 -1.53 16.72
N ILE A 102 87.38 -1.46 16.28
CA ILE A 102 88.15 -0.23 16.10
C ILE A 102 88.67 -0.14 14.67
N PRO A 103 88.12 0.73 13.82
CA PRO A 103 88.63 0.98 12.48
C PRO A 103 89.94 1.78 12.49
N TYR A 104 90.91 1.36 11.67
CA TYR A 104 92.18 2.04 11.38
C TYR A 104 92.36 2.21 9.88
N ARG A 105 92.91 3.35 9.47
CA ARG A 105 93.28 3.62 8.08
C ARG A 105 94.79 3.51 7.91
N VAL A 106 95.23 2.54 7.12
CA VAL A 106 96.65 2.31 6.79
C VAL A 106 96.93 2.95 5.43
N THR A 107 97.93 3.83 5.35
CA THR A 107 98.29 4.58 4.14
C THR A 107 99.76 4.33 3.78
N ASN A 108 100.03 3.94 2.53
CA ASN A 108 101.38 3.87 1.99
C ASN A 108 101.84 5.27 1.54
N THR A 109 102.67 5.93 2.33
CA THR A 109 103.24 7.25 1.98
C THR A 109 104.56 7.14 1.20
N GLY A 110 105.07 5.93 0.99
CA GLY A 110 106.24 5.65 0.16
C GLY A 110 106.01 5.90 -1.33
N ASN A 111 107.08 5.85 -2.14
CA ASN A 111 107.04 6.11 -3.59
C ASN A 111 106.92 4.83 -4.45
N GLY A 112 106.66 3.68 -3.84
CA GLY A 112 106.45 2.38 -4.51
C GLY A 112 105.42 1.54 -3.74
N ALA A 113 104.91 0.47 -4.36
CA ALA A 113 104.02 -0.47 -3.67
C ALA A 113 104.78 -1.18 -2.53
N ASP A 114 104.14 -1.31 -1.38
CA ASP A 114 104.73 -1.89 -0.18
C ASP A 114 103.70 -2.78 0.55
N THR A 115 104.20 -3.72 1.34
CA THR A 115 103.39 -4.57 2.20
C THR A 115 103.69 -4.18 3.64
N PHE A 116 102.65 -3.92 4.45
CA PHE A 116 102.79 -3.59 5.86
C PHE A 116 102.32 -4.75 6.72
N ARG A 117 103.18 -5.25 7.61
CA ARG A 117 102.81 -6.23 8.63
C ARG A 117 102.08 -5.53 9.76
N LEU A 118 100.94 -6.09 10.18
CA LEU A 118 100.06 -5.53 11.19
C LEU A 118 100.13 -6.38 12.47
N SER A 119 100.28 -5.73 13.62
CA SER A 119 100.30 -6.39 14.93
C SER A 119 99.65 -5.52 15.99
N VAL A 120 99.07 -6.12 17.02
CA VAL A 120 98.39 -5.38 18.10
C VAL A 120 99.27 -5.31 19.34
N GLU A 121 99.43 -4.12 19.90
CA GLU A 121 100.10 -3.90 21.18
C GLU A 121 99.10 -3.61 22.29
N THR A 122 99.40 -4.11 23.50
CA THR A 122 98.57 -3.96 24.70
C THR A 122 99.42 -3.57 25.90
N TRP A 123 98.90 -2.74 26.81
CA TRP A 123 99.57 -2.36 28.05
C TRP A 123 99.28 -3.31 29.22
N THR A 124 100.19 -3.35 30.19
CA THR A 124 100.12 -4.24 31.37
C THR A 124 99.05 -3.78 32.36
N GLY A 125 98.10 -4.68 32.71
CA GLY A 125 97.10 -4.48 33.77
C GLY A 125 95.72 -5.04 33.42
N HIS A 126 95.21 -4.70 32.23
CA HIS A 126 93.90 -5.16 31.72
C HIS A 126 94.08 -5.61 30.27
N LYS A 127 94.33 -6.91 30.06
CA LYS A 127 94.50 -7.47 28.71
C LYS A 127 93.15 -7.84 28.13
N ALA A 128 92.75 -7.15 27.07
CA ALA A 128 91.67 -7.61 26.20
C ALA A 128 92.03 -8.98 25.59
N GLN A 129 91.02 -9.77 25.25
CA GLN A 129 91.19 -11.11 24.70
C GLN A 129 90.69 -11.15 23.25
N ASP A 130 91.13 -12.17 22.50
CA ASP A 130 90.63 -12.50 21.17
C ASP A 130 90.79 -11.39 20.13
N PHE A 131 92.01 -10.86 20.01
CA PHE A 131 92.34 -9.88 18.97
C PHE A 131 92.27 -10.47 17.57
N MET A 132 91.54 -9.81 16.68
CA MET A 132 91.55 -10.07 15.24
C MET A 132 91.66 -8.76 14.48
N ILE A 133 92.27 -8.78 13.30
CA ILE A 133 92.36 -7.64 12.39
C ILE A 133 91.67 -8.07 11.10
N PHE A 134 90.62 -7.37 10.70
CA PHE A 134 89.89 -7.61 9.44
C PHE A 134 90.24 -6.54 8.42
N HIS A 135 90.35 -6.90 7.14
CA HIS A 135 90.40 -5.92 6.05
C HIS A 135 88.96 -5.55 5.67
N ASP A 136 88.57 -4.31 5.93
CA ASP A 136 87.25 -3.80 5.60
C ASP A 136 87.18 -3.51 4.10
N LEU A 137 86.65 -4.46 3.34
CA LEU A 137 86.63 -4.37 1.87
C LEU A 137 85.60 -3.37 1.35
N ASN A 138 84.58 -3.04 2.15
CA ASN A 138 83.51 -2.13 1.76
C ASN A 138 83.57 -0.76 2.46
N GLU A 139 84.56 -0.56 3.33
CA GLU A 139 84.86 0.66 4.07
C GLU A 139 83.70 1.15 4.97
N ASN A 140 82.85 0.24 5.47
CA ASN A 140 81.67 0.59 6.28
C ASN A 140 81.94 0.64 7.80
N GLY A 141 83.13 0.23 8.26
CA GLY A 141 83.51 0.22 9.67
C GLY A 141 82.90 -0.91 10.52
N VAL A 142 82.28 -1.91 9.90
CA VAL A 142 81.62 -3.06 10.54
C VAL A 142 82.23 -4.35 10.00
N VAL A 143 82.43 -5.36 10.86
CA VAL A 143 82.91 -6.67 10.39
C VAL A 143 81.78 -7.41 9.69
N ASP A 144 81.91 -7.61 8.38
CA ASP A 144 80.99 -8.38 7.55
C ASP A 144 81.52 -9.80 7.29
N MET A 145 80.63 -10.72 6.88
CA MET A 145 81.02 -12.10 6.52
C MET A 145 82.05 -12.18 5.38
N THR A 146 82.22 -11.10 4.60
CA THR A 146 83.15 -11.04 3.47
C THR A 146 84.52 -10.49 3.84
N ASP A 147 84.69 -9.91 5.03
CA ASP A 147 85.96 -9.29 5.42
C ASP A 147 86.96 -10.36 5.86
N PRO A 148 88.13 -10.46 5.21
CA PRO A 148 89.13 -11.45 5.59
C PRO A 148 89.92 -10.99 6.82
N VAL A 149 90.25 -11.92 7.70
CA VAL A 149 91.25 -11.70 8.75
C VAL A 149 92.63 -11.57 8.11
N VAL A 150 93.37 -10.52 8.44
CA VAL A 150 94.68 -10.19 7.87
C VAL A 150 95.72 -9.90 8.95
N ASP A 151 96.97 -10.28 8.71
CA ASP A 151 98.15 -9.86 9.50
C ASP A 151 99.10 -8.97 8.69
N HIS A 152 98.73 -8.65 7.45
CA HIS A 152 99.44 -7.72 6.58
C HIS A 152 98.50 -7.12 5.52
N ILE A 153 98.87 -5.96 4.98
CA ILE A 153 98.17 -5.34 3.85
C ILE A 153 99.16 -4.84 2.81
N THR A 154 98.89 -5.10 1.52
CA THR A 154 99.72 -4.61 0.42
C THR A 154 99.04 -3.44 -0.25
N LEU A 155 99.71 -2.29 -0.26
CA LEU A 155 99.15 -1.05 -0.77
C LEU A 155 100.06 -0.46 -1.86
N PRO A 156 99.51 -0.09 -3.03
CA PRO A 156 100.22 0.77 -3.97
C PRO A 156 100.69 2.09 -3.31
N SER A 157 101.70 2.71 -3.90
CA SER A 157 102.19 4.03 -3.45
C SER A 157 101.05 5.06 -3.40
N GLN A 158 101.00 5.85 -2.33
CA GLN A 158 100.01 6.91 -2.10
C GLN A 158 98.56 6.43 -2.00
N THR A 159 98.34 5.14 -1.70
CA THR A 159 97.00 4.59 -1.46
C THR A 159 96.82 4.15 -0.01
N CYS A 160 95.58 3.96 0.39
CA CYS A 160 95.18 3.61 1.74
C CYS A 160 94.13 2.50 1.73
N SER A 161 93.99 1.82 2.86
CA SER A 161 92.86 0.93 3.12
C SER A 161 92.48 0.93 4.61
N THR A 162 91.23 0.57 4.90
CA THR A 162 90.68 0.44 6.26
C THR A 162 90.83 -0.98 6.77
N VAL A 163 91.29 -1.12 8.01
CA VAL A 163 91.33 -2.40 8.73
C VAL A 163 90.61 -2.26 10.07
N LEU A 164 89.87 -3.28 10.49
CA LEU A 164 89.12 -3.29 11.74
C LEU A 164 89.83 -4.15 12.76
N LEU A 165 90.34 -3.52 13.83
CA LEU A 165 90.84 -4.22 15.00
C LEU A 165 89.65 -4.59 15.90
N THR A 166 89.44 -5.87 16.13
CA THR A 166 88.40 -6.35 17.07
C THR A 166 88.99 -7.04 18.27
N PHE A 167 88.32 -6.93 19.42
CA PHE A 167 88.61 -7.73 20.60
C PHE A 167 87.36 -7.90 21.46
N ARG A 168 87.37 -8.83 22.42
CA ARG A 168 86.26 -9.01 23.37
C ARG A 168 86.61 -8.44 24.74
N VAL A 169 85.69 -7.66 25.32
CA VAL A 169 85.78 -7.25 26.73
C VAL A 169 85.54 -8.50 27.59
N PRO A 170 86.44 -8.86 28.53
CA PRO A 170 86.22 -9.96 29.46
C PRO A 170 84.84 -9.90 30.12
N GLU A 171 84.13 -11.04 30.18
CA GLU A 171 82.78 -11.12 30.77
C GLU A 171 82.72 -10.70 32.26
N HIS A 172 83.87 -10.72 32.94
CA HIS A 172 84.02 -10.35 34.34
C HIS A 172 84.60 -8.94 34.55
N ALA A 173 84.66 -8.11 33.50
CA ALA A 173 85.14 -6.74 33.61
C ALA A 173 84.22 -5.92 34.54
N ALA A 174 84.82 -5.11 35.40
CA ALA A 174 84.10 -4.21 36.31
C ALA A 174 83.80 -2.88 35.62
N ALA A 175 82.71 -2.22 36.02
CA ALA A 175 82.43 -0.85 35.57
C ALA A 175 83.61 0.07 35.93
N GLY A 176 84.12 0.80 34.93
CA GLY A 176 85.32 1.62 35.05
C GLY A 176 86.64 0.93 34.67
N ASP A 177 86.64 -0.35 34.32
CA ASP A 177 87.80 -1.00 33.69
C ASP A 177 88.13 -0.34 32.35
N VAL A 178 89.43 -0.22 32.04
CA VAL A 178 89.92 0.46 30.83
C VAL A 178 90.93 -0.42 30.08
N TYR A 179 90.67 -0.65 28.79
CA TYR A 179 91.52 -1.43 27.89
C TYR A 179 92.24 -0.51 26.89
N TYR A 180 93.58 -0.60 26.88
CA TYR A 180 94.44 0.13 25.95
C TYR A 180 94.93 -0.79 24.83
N THR A 181 94.70 -0.38 23.59
CA THR A 181 95.07 -1.14 22.38
C THR A 181 95.73 -0.23 21.36
N ALA A 182 96.71 -0.73 20.60
CA ALA A 182 97.35 0.00 19.52
C ALA A 182 97.61 -0.92 18.34
N LEU A 183 97.43 -0.42 17.11
CA LEU A 183 97.74 -1.16 15.89
C LEU A 183 99.09 -0.71 15.33
N ARG A 184 100.07 -1.60 15.34
CA ARG A 184 101.42 -1.39 14.81
C ARG A 184 101.49 -1.84 13.35
N ALA A 185 102.05 -0.99 12.48
CA ALA A 185 102.29 -1.28 11.07
C ALA A 185 103.79 -1.17 10.73
N GLU A 186 104.37 -2.22 10.16
CA GLU A 186 105.81 -2.29 9.81
C GLU A 186 105.98 -2.56 8.31
N SER A 187 106.73 -1.73 7.60
CA SER A 187 107.05 -1.91 6.18
C SER A 187 107.88 -3.17 5.95
N VAL A 188 107.50 -3.99 4.97
CA VAL A 188 108.29 -5.13 4.50
C VAL A 188 109.44 -4.67 3.60
N THR A 189 109.29 -3.55 2.90
CA THR A 189 110.33 -2.99 2.01
C THR A 189 111.51 -2.41 2.80
N ASP A 190 111.24 -1.71 3.90
CA ASP A 190 112.26 -1.22 4.84
C ASP A 190 111.75 -1.42 6.27
N PRO A 191 112.17 -2.49 6.97
CA PRO A 191 111.71 -2.77 8.33
C PRO A 191 112.07 -1.72 9.38
N SER A 192 112.91 -0.72 9.05
CA SER A 192 113.13 0.44 9.92
C SER A 192 111.98 1.45 9.88
N VAL A 193 111.10 1.37 8.88
CA VAL A 193 109.87 2.17 8.77
C VAL A 193 108.74 1.43 9.47
N VAL A 194 108.45 1.86 10.69
CA VAL A 194 107.39 1.35 11.55
C VAL A 194 106.60 2.51 12.15
N VAL A 195 105.30 2.31 12.33
CA VAL A 195 104.44 3.20 13.11
C VAL A 195 103.71 2.37 14.17
N ASP A 196 103.87 2.73 15.44
CA ASP A 196 103.37 2.01 16.63
C ASP A 196 102.65 2.93 17.66
N GLU A 197 102.65 4.25 17.46
CA GLU A 197 102.00 5.24 18.34
C GLU A 197 100.50 5.46 18.03
N THR A 198 99.71 4.39 17.87
CA THR A 198 98.32 4.43 17.36
C THR A 198 97.24 4.14 18.42
N TRP A 199 97.41 4.63 19.65
CA TRP A 199 96.69 4.10 20.81
C TRP A 199 95.19 4.45 20.84
N ASN A 200 94.37 3.52 21.35
CA ASN A 200 92.93 3.66 21.60
C ASN A 200 92.56 3.12 23.00
N VAL A 201 91.52 3.70 23.61
CA VAL A 201 91.03 3.44 24.96
C VAL A 201 89.57 2.96 24.94
N THR A 202 89.26 1.81 25.55
CA THR A 202 87.88 1.32 25.72
C THR A 202 87.52 1.19 27.20
N ALA A 203 86.42 1.81 27.66
CA ALA A 203 85.97 1.83 29.05
C ALA A 203 84.67 1.04 29.28
N VAL A 204 84.58 0.33 30.40
CA VAL A 204 83.44 -0.56 30.68
C VAL A 204 82.28 0.15 31.41
N TYR A 205 81.04 0.03 30.89
CA TYR A 205 79.80 0.54 31.52
C TYR A 205 78.68 -0.54 31.59
N VAL A 206 77.57 -0.25 32.29
CA VAL A 206 76.42 -1.18 32.46
C VAL A 206 75.10 -0.43 32.22
N GLU A 207 74.17 -0.98 31.43
CA GLU A 207 72.81 -0.43 31.25
C GLU A 207 71.87 -0.79 32.43
N GLY A 208 70.99 0.13 32.82
CA GLY A 208 70.02 -0.04 33.92
C GLY A 208 68.71 -0.76 33.52
N PRO A 209 67.65 -0.72 34.34
CA PRO A 209 66.35 -1.34 34.03
C PRO A 209 65.60 -0.57 32.94
N ASN A 210 64.91 -1.30 32.04
CA ASN A 210 64.17 -0.74 30.92
C ASN A 210 62.79 -1.40 30.79
N LEU A 211 61.77 -0.80 31.41
CA LEU A 211 60.42 -1.36 31.45
C LEU A 211 59.63 -1.05 30.17
N PHE A 212 58.78 -1.99 29.76
CA PHE A 212 57.77 -1.85 28.73
C PHE A 212 56.42 -2.25 29.34
N VAL A 213 55.43 -1.36 29.26
CA VAL A 213 54.11 -1.58 29.87
C VAL A 213 53.05 -1.67 28.78
N ARG A 214 52.22 -2.70 28.84
CA ARG A 214 51.04 -2.86 27.97
C ARG A 214 49.82 -3.08 28.84
N ARG A 215 48.67 -2.60 28.39
CA ARG A 215 47.38 -2.88 29.01
C ARG A 215 46.43 -3.53 28.00
N GLY A 216 45.44 -4.24 28.53
CA GLY A 216 44.34 -4.89 27.83
C GLY A 216 43.06 -4.87 28.68
N TYR A 217 41.92 -5.18 28.06
CA TYR A 217 40.68 -5.43 28.79
C TYR A 217 39.84 -6.51 28.10
N SER A 218 38.97 -7.17 28.85
CA SER A 218 37.83 -7.93 28.36
C SER A 218 36.56 -7.47 29.05
N VAL A 219 35.42 -7.54 28.37
CA VAL A 219 34.11 -7.19 28.93
C VAL A 219 33.27 -8.46 28.94
N ASP A 220 32.85 -8.90 30.13
CA ASP A 220 31.85 -9.94 30.28
C ASP A 220 30.47 -9.28 30.05
N LEU A 221 30.03 -9.27 28.79
CA LEU A 221 28.71 -8.78 28.41
C LEU A 221 27.66 -9.86 28.72
N ALA A 222 26.64 -9.52 29.52
CA ALA A 222 25.36 -10.20 29.37
C ALA A 222 24.85 -9.92 27.94
N PRO A 223 24.22 -10.89 27.24
CA PRO A 223 23.77 -10.70 25.87
C PRO A 223 22.87 -9.46 25.78
N PRO A 224 23.00 -8.62 24.73
CA PRO A 224 22.15 -7.46 24.55
C PRO A 224 20.70 -7.90 24.44
N GLN A 225 19.87 -7.54 25.42
CA GLN A 225 18.44 -7.50 25.24
C GLN A 225 18.13 -6.35 24.26
N GLY A 226 17.45 -6.64 23.15
CA GLY A 226 16.98 -5.58 22.26
C GLY A 226 16.65 -5.99 20.84
N CYS A 227 17.39 -6.93 20.21
CA CYS A 227 17.05 -7.39 18.86
C CYS A 227 16.39 -8.78 18.93
N LEU A 228 15.06 -8.78 18.92
CA LEU A 228 14.18 -9.96 19.02
C LEU A 228 14.22 -10.92 17.80
N ASN A 229 15.10 -10.69 16.80
CA ASN A 229 15.02 -11.39 15.50
C ASN A 229 16.24 -12.28 15.16
N ALA A 230 16.77 -13.05 16.11
CA ALA A 230 17.65 -14.18 15.81
C ALA A 230 17.09 -15.50 16.42
N PRO A 231 16.97 -16.61 15.64
CA PRO A 231 16.30 -17.82 16.11
C PRO A 231 17.25 -18.74 16.90
N ALA A 232 17.01 -18.90 18.21
CA ALA A 232 17.18 -20.12 19.05
C ALA A 232 17.18 -19.73 20.55
N PRO A 233 16.73 -20.64 21.45
CA PRO A 233 15.67 -20.33 22.41
C PRO A 233 16.17 -19.64 23.67
N MET A 234 15.52 -18.53 24.05
CA MET A 234 15.75 -17.84 25.32
C MET A 234 14.55 -17.97 26.24
N LYS A 235 14.87 -18.34 27.49
CA LYS A 235 14.00 -18.26 28.65
C LYS A 235 13.72 -16.80 28.98
N THR A 236 12.49 -16.62 29.45
CA THR A 236 11.81 -15.42 29.93
C THR A 236 12.66 -14.53 30.86
N MET A 237 12.70 -13.22 30.59
CA MET A 237 12.83 -12.19 31.62
C MET A 237 11.56 -11.34 31.59
N SER A 238 10.92 -11.26 32.75
CA SER A 238 9.70 -10.51 33.00
C SER A 238 9.96 -9.01 32.94
N VAL A 239 9.07 -8.30 32.25
CA VAL A 239 8.69 -6.88 32.37
C VAL A 239 9.61 -6.03 33.27
N MET A 240 10.38 -5.12 32.64
CA MET A 240 11.02 -4.01 33.36
C MET A 240 9.92 -3.12 33.95
N SER A 241 9.74 -3.18 35.26
CA SER A 241 9.08 -2.13 36.02
C SER A 241 9.96 -0.88 36.00
N ALA A 242 9.33 0.29 35.85
CA ALA A 242 9.98 1.58 36.02
C ALA A 242 10.71 1.64 37.37
N GLY A 243 12.04 1.58 37.36
CA GLY A 243 12.86 1.73 38.57
C GLY A 243 14.13 0.88 38.70
N SER A 244 14.59 0.12 37.71
CA SER A 244 15.80 -0.73 37.87
C SER A 244 17.10 -0.08 37.39
N SER A 245 18.14 -0.27 38.22
CA SER A 245 19.55 0.13 38.07
C SER A 245 20.12 0.06 36.64
N LEU A 246 21.01 1.02 36.33
CA LEU A 246 21.82 1.07 35.12
C LEU A 246 22.42 -0.31 34.77
N PRO A 247 22.55 -0.64 33.47
CA PRO A 247 23.18 -1.89 33.06
C PRO A 247 24.64 -1.89 33.55
N SER A 248 24.96 -2.80 34.47
CA SER A 248 26.32 -3.02 34.94
C SER A 248 26.99 -4.11 34.11
N SER A 249 28.23 -3.88 33.68
CA SER A 249 29.07 -4.90 33.05
C SER A 249 30.27 -5.18 33.94
N ILE A 250 30.84 -6.38 33.83
CA ILE A 250 32.11 -6.71 34.47
C ILE A 250 33.22 -6.50 33.44
N VAL A 251 34.18 -5.64 33.76
CA VAL A 251 35.38 -5.44 32.94
C VAL A 251 36.57 -6.07 33.67
N THR A 252 37.29 -6.95 33.00
CA THR A 252 38.56 -7.48 33.48
C THR A 252 39.68 -6.66 32.84
N HIS A 253 40.46 -5.96 33.64
CA HIS A 253 41.63 -5.20 33.20
C HIS A 253 42.88 -6.05 33.35
N THR A 254 43.76 -6.02 32.35
CA THR A 254 45.06 -6.72 32.37
C THR A 254 46.18 -5.73 32.12
N ILE A 255 47.22 -5.73 32.95
CA ILE A 255 48.44 -4.93 32.80
C ILE A 255 49.63 -5.88 32.74
N ILE A 256 50.49 -5.70 31.74
CA ILE A 256 51.68 -6.52 31.50
C ILE A 256 52.90 -5.61 31.55
N ILE A 257 53.86 -5.94 32.40
CA ILE A 257 55.12 -5.20 32.59
C ILE A 257 56.29 -6.13 32.25
N ASP A 258 57.10 -5.73 31.28
CA ASP A 258 58.27 -6.47 30.80
C ASP A 258 59.52 -5.62 31.02
N ASN A 259 60.59 -6.19 31.60
CA ASN A 259 61.87 -5.50 31.74
C ASN A 259 62.85 -6.00 30.67
N LYS A 260 63.13 -5.16 29.68
CA LYS A 260 64.10 -5.39 28.60
C LYS A 260 65.52 -4.96 28.92
N GLY A 261 65.76 -4.42 30.12
CA GLY A 261 67.10 -3.99 30.56
C GLY A 261 67.93 -5.12 31.16
N THR A 262 69.15 -4.79 31.60
CA THR A 262 70.12 -5.77 32.13
C THR A 262 70.12 -5.88 33.66
N SER A 263 69.39 -5.02 34.38
CA SER A 263 69.23 -5.06 35.84
C SER A 263 67.75 -5.09 36.26
N PRO A 264 67.42 -5.61 37.46
CA PRO A 264 66.06 -5.57 37.99
C PRO A 264 65.60 -4.11 38.19
N ALA A 265 64.36 -3.81 37.84
CA ALA A 265 63.71 -2.56 38.26
C ALA A 265 63.24 -2.73 39.70
N LEU A 266 63.61 -1.82 40.60
CA LEU A 266 63.22 -1.85 42.01
C LEU A 266 62.18 -0.78 42.30
N GLY A 267 61.42 -0.97 43.39
CA GLY A 267 60.44 0.03 43.86
C GLY A 267 59.36 0.35 42.82
N VAL A 268 58.88 -0.67 42.10
CA VAL A 268 57.95 -0.49 41.00
C VAL A 268 56.55 -0.22 41.56
N CYS A 269 56.00 0.96 41.28
CA CYS A 269 54.67 1.40 41.66
C CYS A 269 53.80 1.55 40.40
N VAL A 270 52.73 0.77 40.32
CA VAL A 270 51.75 0.83 39.23
C VAL A 270 50.58 1.66 39.68
N LEU A 271 50.23 2.69 38.92
CA LEU A 271 49.07 3.55 39.11
C LEU A 271 48.09 3.32 37.96
N GLU A 272 47.04 2.54 38.24
CA GLU A 272 45.94 2.33 37.30
C GLU A 272 44.78 3.26 37.66
N PRO A 273 44.40 4.22 36.79
CA PRO A 273 43.26 5.08 37.08
C PRO A 273 41.97 4.27 37.20
N LEU A 274 41.08 4.65 38.11
CA LEU A 274 39.71 4.16 38.21
C LEU A 274 38.76 5.26 37.74
N LEU A 275 37.95 4.97 36.72
CA LEU A 275 36.97 5.93 36.24
C LEU A 275 35.87 6.17 37.29
N PRO A 276 35.17 7.32 37.26
CA PRO A 276 34.11 7.62 38.22
C PRO A 276 32.99 6.56 38.26
N ASN A 277 32.74 5.89 37.14
CA ASN A 277 31.74 4.84 36.99
C ASN A 277 32.30 3.41 37.12
N GLU A 278 33.57 3.25 37.50
CA GLU A 278 34.20 1.96 37.77
C GLU A 278 34.34 1.70 39.27
N ASN A 279 33.91 0.52 39.69
CA ASN A 279 34.00 0.05 41.07
C ASN A 279 34.68 -1.33 41.12
N PRO A 280 35.88 -1.46 41.72
CA PRO A 280 36.55 -2.75 41.87
C PRO A 280 35.68 -3.78 42.59
N ILE A 281 35.66 -4.99 42.04
CA ILE A 281 34.95 -6.13 42.64
C ILE A 281 35.83 -6.68 43.75
N ARG A 282 35.47 -6.39 45.01
CA ARG A 282 36.29 -6.72 46.18
C ARG A 282 36.65 -8.20 46.30
N ASP A 283 35.73 -9.09 45.90
CA ASP A 283 35.89 -10.53 46.06
C ASP A 283 36.17 -11.27 44.73
N ALA A 284 36.73 -10.59 43.73
CA ALA A 284 36.89 -11.13 42.36
C ALA A 284 37.63 -12.49 42.30
N TYR A 285 38.62 -12.69 43.16
CA TYR A 285 39.46 -13.90 43.20
C TYR A 285 39.49 -14.55 44.60
N GLY A 286 38.50 -14.24 45.45
CA GLY A 286 38.41 -14.70 46.85
C GLY A 286 38.07 -13.55 47.80
N PRO A 287 37.75 -13.83 49.08
CA PRO A 287 37.35 -12.80 50.04
C PRO A 287 38.39 -11.68 50.19
N ASP A 288 37.99 -10.43 49.94
CA ASP A 288 38.80 -9.21 49.93
C ASP A 288 40.04 -9.27 48.99
N MET A 289 40.00 -10.10 47.95
CA MET A 289 41.07 -10.28 46.95
C MET A 289 40.59 -9.85 45.55
N PRO A 290 40.66 -8.55 45.21
CA PRO A 290 40.11 -8.03 43.96
C PRO A 290 41.04 -8.14 42.74
N LEU A 291 42.31 -8.49 42.93
CA LEU A 291 43.30 -8.56 41.86
C LEU A 291 44.25 -9.74 41.99
N LEU A 292 44.85 -10.11 40.85
CA LEU A 292 45.94 -11.08 40.74
C LEU A 292 47.23 -10.38 40.36
N ILE A 293 48.36 -10.80 40.94
CA ILE A 293 49.72 -10.50 40.44
C ILE A 293 50.39 -11.83 40.11
N ASN A 294 50.74 -12.04 38.84
CA ASN A 294 51.27 -13.30 38.32
C ASN A 294 50.41 -14.52 38.72
N GLY A 295 49.09 -14.36 38.66
CA GLY A 295 48.11 -15.38 39.03
C GLY A 295 47.91 -15.58 40.55
N THR A 296 48.62 -14.84 41.40
CA THR A 296 48.45 -14.90 42.86
C THR A 296 47.45 -13.84 43.33
N PRO A 297 46.37 -14.20 44.04
CA PRO A 297 45.43 -13.24 44.62
C PRO A 297 46.09 -12.28 45.61
N VAL A 298 45.74 -10.99 45.52
CA VAL A 298 46.24 -9.91 46.37
C VAL A 298 45.08 -9.07 46.86
N SER A 299 45.10 -8.74 48.16
CA SER A 299 44.10 -7.92 48.82
C SER A 299 44.41 -6.44 48.68
N LEU A 300 43.37 -5.60 48.78
CA LEU A 300 43.54 -4.16 48.97
C LEU A 300 43.69 -3.90 50.47
N GLU A 301 44.92 -3.74 50.95
CA GLU A 301 45.19 -3.50 52.38
C GLU A 301 45.10 -2.02 52.73
N VAL A 302 44.65 -1.73 53.96
CA VAL A 302 44.78 -0.43 54.62
C VAL A 302 45.88 -0.56 55.68
N GLY A 303 47.14 -0.28 55.32
CA GLY A 303 48.31 -0.38 56.21
C GLY A 303 49.64 -0.54 55.44
N GLU A 304 50.81 -0.33 56.08
CA GLU A 304 52.12 -0.38 55.40
C GLU A 304 52.97 -1.63 55.71
N PRO A 305 53.64 -2.23 54.70
CA PRO A 305 53.52 -1.93 53.27
C PRO A 305 52.43 -2.79 52.58
N ALA A 306 51.28 -2.18 52.25
CA ALA A 306 50.26 -2.81 51.42
C ALA A 306 50.79 -3.12 50.02
N LYS A 307 50.53 -4.34 49.51
CA LYS A 307 50.85 -4.71 48.12
C LYS A 307 49.98 -4.00 47.08
N ALA A 308 48.75 -3.64 47.45
CA ALA A 308 47.87 -2.82 46.63
C ALA A 308 46.90 -2.02 47.50
N ARG A 309 46.49 -0.84 47.05
CA ARG A 309 45.46 0.01 47.70
C ARG A 309 44.74 0.89 46.68
N ILE A 310 43.58 1.43 47.06
CA ILE A 310 42.93 2.50 46.29
C ILE A 310 43.35 3.84 46.89
N ILE A 311 43.98 4.68 46.07
CA ILE A 311 44.33 6.06 46.44
C ILE A 311 43.40 7.04 45.72
N THR A 312 43.34 8.26 46.22
CA THR A 312 42.68 9.38 45.55
C THR A 312 43.66 10.55 45.54
N ASP A 313 43.92 11.12 44.37
CA ASP A 313 44.81 12.28 44.26
C ASP A 313 44.14 13.57 44.77
N SER A 314 44.87 14.69 44.71
CA SER A 314 44.36 16.00 45.13
C SER A 314 43.22 16.54 44.28
N GLU A 315 43.00 15.99 43.09
CA GLU A 315 41.95 16.37 42.15
C GLU A 315 40.70 15.49 42.28
N GLY A 316 40.75 14.46 43.14
CA GLY A 316 39.64 13.52 43.36
C GLY A 316 39.67 12.30 42.42
N ASN A 317 40.70 12.14 41.59
CA ASN A 317 40.83 10.97 40.73
C ASN A 317 41.28 9.77 41.56
N ARG A 318 40.60 8.64 41.36
CA ARG A 318 40.89 7.39 42.07
C ARG A 318 41.90 6.57 41.27
N PHE A 319 42.82 5.88 41.95
CA PHE A 319 43.76 4.95 41.31
C PHE A 319 43.84 3.66 42.13
N VAL A 320 44.00 2.52 41.45
CA VAL A 320 44.56 1.32 42.07
C VAL A 320 46.08 1.46 42.03
N GLU A 321 46.67 1.66 43.20
CA GLU A 321 48.12 1.70 43.40
C GLU A 321 48.60 0.29 43.77
N ILE A 322 49.58 -0.25 43.03
CA ILE A 322 50.10 -1.61 43.21
C ILE A 322 51.62 -1.57 43.31
N TRP A 323 52.17 -2.18 44.34
CA TRP A 323 53.61 -2.21 44.61
C TRP A 323 54.21 -3.56 44.23
N ILE A 324 55.23 -3.52 43.39
CA ILE A 324 56.04 -4.67 42.99
C ILE A 324 57.47 -4.41 43.45
N GLU A 325 57.97 -5.29 44.32
CA GLU A 325 59.31 -5.16 44.90
C GLU A 325 60.40 -5.11 43.82
N SER A 326 60.30 -5.98 42.81
CA SER A 326 61.23 -6.02 41.70
C SER A 326 60.63 -6.63 40.42
N VAL A 327 60.92 -6.02 39.27
CA VAL A 327 60.66 -6.59 37.94
C VAL A 327 62.00 -7.00 37.31
N LYS A 328 62.19 -8.31 37.15
CA LYS A 328 63.48 -8.90 36.72
C LYS A 328 63.64 -8.86 35.19
N PRO A 329 64.89 -8.81 34.65
CA PRO A 329 65.19 -8.83 33.22
C PRO A 329 64.57 -9.99 32.42
N THR A 330 64.39 -9.79 31.11
CA THR A 330 63.60 -10.57 30.13
C THR A 330 63.91 -12.07 30.01
N GLN A 331 64.91 -12.59 30.71
CA GLN A 331 65.10 -14.04 30.84
C GLN A 331 64.02 -14.68 31.76
N GLN A 332 63.02 -13.92 32.21
CA GLN A 332 61.90 -14.34 33.05
C GLN A 332 60.53 -13.96 32.47
N GLU A 333 59.46 -14.57 32.98
CA GLU A 333 58.07 -14.24 32.64
C GLU A 333 57.74 -12.78 33.01
N PRO A 334 56.96 -12.06 32.18
CA PRO A 334 56.55 -10.69 32.47
C PRO A 334 55.66 -10.65 33.71
N VAL A 335 55.61 -9.49 34.38
CA VAL A 335 54.64 -9.29 35.46
C VAL A 335 53.25 -9.04 34.86
N VAL A 336 52.27 -9.85 35.24
CA VAL A 336 50.88 -9.75 34.79
C VAL A 336 50.01 -9.39 35.99
N ILE A 337 49.31 -8.28 35.90
CA ILE A 337 48.31 -7.85 36.88
C ILE A 337 46.93 -7.97 36.24
N GLU A 338 46.00 -8.60 36.94
CA GLU A 338 44.60 -8.71 36.51
C GLU A 338 43.67 -8.23 37.62
N PHE A 339 42.66 -7.41 37.31
CA PHE A 339 41.63 -7.03 38.29
C PHE A 339 40.28 -6.79 37.62
N LYS A 340 39.19 -7.03 38.36
CA LYS A 340 37.82 -6.89 37.85
C LYS A 340 37.12 -5.68 38.45
N VAL A 341 36.35 -4.98 37.63
CA VAL A 341 35.51 -3.85 38.05
C VAL A 341 34.08 -4.03 37.55
N TYR A 342 33.09 -3.59 38.34
CA TYR A 342 31.79 -3.21 37.80
C TYR A 342 31.92 -1.86 37.12
N ILE A 343 31.42 -1.76 35.89
CA ILE A 343 31.23 -0.48 35.22
C ILE A 343 29.74 -0.19 35.09
N GLU A 344 29.34 0.98 35.55
CA GLU A 344 27.98 1.52 35.34
C GLU A 344 27.98 2.38 34.08
N TRP A 345 27.24 1.93 33.07
CA TRP A 345 27.18 2.65 31.80
C TRP A 345 26.14 3.76 31.84
N GLY A 346 26.49 4.91 31.25
CA GLY A 346 25.54 5.99 31.02
C GLY A 346 24.67 5.75 29.78
N PRO A 347 23.54 6.46 29.64
CA PRO A 347 22.60 6.33 28.52
C PRO A 347 23.13 6.92 27.19
N GLN A 348 24.31 7.54 27.21
CA GLN A 348 24.93 8.17 26.04
C GLN A 348 26.11 7.33 25.54
N LYS A 349 26.54 7.58 24.30
CA LYS A 349 27.80 7.04 23.79
C LYS A 349 28.95 7.42 24.71
N GLN A 350 29.67 6.42 25.21
CA GLN A 350 30.80 6.62 26.11
C GLN A 350 32.09 6.14 25.48
N ARG A 351 33.10 7.02 25.50
CA ARG A 351 34.49 6.71 25.17
C ARG A 351 35.33 7.05 26.38
N LEU A 352 35.91 6.02 26.99
CA LEU A 352 36.62 6.15 28.26
C LEU A 352 38.10 5.79 28.06
N PRO A 353 38.95 6.75 27.67
CA PRO A 353 40.37 6.53 27.46
C PRO A 353 41.10 6.37 28.79
N LYS A 354 41.98 5.36 28.89
CA LYS A 354 42.82 5.12 30.08
C LYS A 354 44.22 4.65 29.69
N ALA A 355 45.21 5.11 30.44
CA ALA A 355 46.58 4.64 30.38
C ALA A 355 47.08 4.40 31.82
N THR A 356 47.85 3.33 31.99
CA THR A 356 48.45 2.94 33.27
C THR A 356 49.80 3.63 33.39
N GLN A 357 50.12 4.21 34.55
CA GLN A 357 51.46 4.72 34.81
C GLN A 357 52.23 3.71 35.67
N VAL A 358 53.51 3.52 35.37
CA VAL A 358 54.42 2.71 36.16
C VAL A 358 55.63 3.56 36.51
N ILE A 359 55.83 3.76 37.80
CA ILE A 359 56.94 4.50 38.39
C ILE A 359 57.93 3.46 38.90
N TYR A 360 59.21 3.59 38.58
CA TYR A 360 60.25 2.67 39.05
C TYR A 360 61.58 3.37 39.26
N GLU A 361 62.44 2.77 40.06
CA GLU A 361 63.79 3.30 40.29
C GLU A 361 64.74 2.82 39.16
N LYS A 362 65.24 3.77 38.35
CA LYS A 362 66.17 3.49 37.25
C LYS A 362 67.61 3.37 37.75
N GLN A 363 67.97 4.16 38.75
CA GLN A 363 69.23 4.13 39.50
C GLN A 363 68.92 4.54 40.94
N PRO A 364 69.76 4.19 41.93
CA PRO A 364 69.55 4.61 43.32
C PRO A 364 69.29 6.12 43.43
N GLY A 365 68.10 6.51 43.90
CA GLY A 365 67.63 7.88 44.03
C GLY A 365 67.03 8.52 42.77
N GLN A 366 66.99 7.82 41.63
CA GLN A 366 66.45 8.31 40.35
C GLN A 366 65.20 7.53 39.93
N GLN A 367 64.04 8.17 40.00
CA GLN A 367 62.78 7.62 39.50
C GLN A 367 62.61 7.83 37.99
N ALA A 368 61.99 6.86 37.33
CA ALA A 368 61.52 6.91 35.96
C ALA A 368 60.02 6.59 35.93
N VAL A 369 59.30 7.19 34.97
CA VAL A 369 57.87 6.95 34.75
C VAL A 369 57.69 6.48 33.32
N ILE A 370 56.94 5.40 33.14
CA ILE A 370 56.50 4.91 31.84
C ILE A 370 54.98 4.74 31.83
N ALA A 371 54.33 5.06 30.72
CA ALA A 371 52.91 4.83 30.51
C ALA A 371 52.66 3.62 29.61
N SER A 372 51.57 2.91 29.84
CA SER A 372 51.08 1.87 28.93
C SER A 372 50.46 2.46 27.65
N ASN A 373 50.09 1.61 26.70
CA ASN A 373 49.28 2.03 25.56
C ASN A 373 47.92 2.60 26.01
N LEU A 374 47.42 3.59 25.26
CA LEU A 374 46.07 4.12 25.49
C LEU A 374 45.03 3.08 25.07
N ILE A 375 44.15 2.71 25.99
CA ILE A 375 42.95 1.91 25.68
C ILE A 375 41.73 2.79 25.79
N VAL A 376 40.80 2.64 24.85
CA VAL A 376 39.50 3.32 24.89
C VAL A 376 38.42 2.27 25.05
N LEU A 377 37.81 2.23 26.22
CA LEU A 377 36.62 1.43 26.46
C LEU A 377 35.42 2.15 25.80
N ASN A 378 34.79 1.50 24.83
CA ASN A 378 33.69 2.06 24.05
C ASN A 378 32.38 1.32 24.33
N ARG A 379 31.29 2.08 24.50
CA ARG A 379 29.92 1.56 24.45
C ARG A 379 29.07 2.46 23.56
N GLU A 380 28.36 1.83 22.63
CA GLU A 380 27.30 2.47 21.86
C GLU A 380 25.96 2.22 22.58
N PRO A 381 25.06 3.22 22.65
CA PRO A 381 23.72 3.04 23.21
C PRO A 381 22.91 2.05 22.37
N VAL A 382 22.00 1.32 22.99
CA VAL A 382 21.09 0.41 22.29
C VAL A 382 19.89 1.20 21.77
N HIS A 383 19.63 1.09 20.48
CA HIS A 383 18.44 1.62 19.84
C HIS A 383 17.39 0.51 19.70
N GLY A 384 16.11 0.88 19.80
CA GLY A 384 15.03 -0.09 19.66
C GLY A 384 13.66 0.58 19.57
N VAL A 385 12.81 0.01 18.73
CA VAL A 385 11.41 0.40 18.59
C VAL A 385 10.55 -0.85 18.77
N GLN A 386 9.47 -0.71 19.51
CA GLN A 386 8.43 -1.73 19.63
C GLN A 386 7.15 -1.23 18.98
N LEU A 387 6.45 -2.14 18.29
CA LEU A 387 5.14 -1.89 17.68
C LEU A 387 4.07 -2.65 18.42
N LEU A 388 2.99 -1.95 18.75
CA LEU A 388 1.85 -2.49 19.45
C LEU A 388 0.58 -2.17 18.64
N PRO A 389 0.08 -3.09 17.80
CA PRO A 389 -1.23 -2.95 17.16
C PRO A 389 -2.31 -2.77 18.24
N LYS A 390 -3.15 -1.73 18.10
CA LYS A 390 -4.32 -1.53 18.97
C LYS A 390 -5.52 -2.36 18.50
N ASP A 391 -5.60 -2.57 17.19
CA ASP A 391 -6.60 -3.40 16.53
C ASP A 391 -5.95 -4.69 16.01
N PRO A 392 -6.73 -5.77 15.79
CA PRO A 392 -6.24 -6.93 15.06
C PRO A 392 -5.59 -6.50 13.73
N PRO A 393 -4.36 -6.97 13.41
CA PRO A 393 -3.69 -6.58 12.18
C PRO A 393 -4.29 -7.24 10.92
N VAL A 394 -5.44 -7.90 11.06
CA VAL A 394 -6.13 -8.62 10.01
C VAL A 394 -7.58 -8.14 9.98
N ARG A 395 -8.04 -7.78 8.79
CA ARG A 395 -9.43 -7.48 8.46
C ARG A 395 -9.96 -8.61 7.58
N SER A 396 -10.92 -9.38 8.09
CA SER A 396 -11.43 -10.57 7.38
C SER A 396 -12.15 -10.20 6.08
N VAL A 397 -12.99 -9.17 6.12
CA VAL A 397 -13.75 -8.67 4.96
C VAL A 397 -13.65 -7.15 4.94
N ALA A 398 -13.38 -6.60 3.75
CA ALA A 398 -13.57 -5.19 3.44
C ALA A 398 -14.43 -5.05 2.18
N TYR A 399 -15.07 -3.91 2.01
CA TYR A 399 -15.97 -3.66 0.89
C TYR A 399 -15.33 -2.72 -0.13
N ALA A 400 -15.71 -2.87 -1.40
CA ALA A 400 -15.24 -1.98 -2.46
C ALA A 400 -15.50 -0.51 -2.11
N GLY A 401 -14.48 0.34 -2.25
CA GLY A 401 -14.53 1.76 -1.88
C GLY A 401 -14.45 2.06 -0.37
N GLU A 402 -14.31 1.05 0.51
CA GLU A 402 -14.13 1.23 1.95
C GLU A 402 -12.75 1.86 2.27
N SER A 403 -12.69 2.67 3.33
CA SER A 403 -11.41 3.11 3.93
C SER A 403 -11.17 2.41 5.26
N VAL A 404 -10.36 1.35 5.24
CA VAL A 404 -10.02 0.54 6.40
C VAL A 404 -8.90 1.22 7.19
N GLN A 405 -9.08 1.39 8.51
CA GLN A 405 -8.07 1.97 9.40
C GLN A 405 -7.55 0.93 10.40
N PHE A 406 -6.23 0.82 10.51
CA PHE A 406 -5.55 0.05 11.57
C PHE A 406 -4.80 1.00 12.51
N ARG A 407 -5.11 0.96 13.80
CA ARG A 407 -4.42 1.78 14.81
C ARG A 407 -3.26 1.02 15.43
N LEU A 408 -2.16 1.72 15.67
CA LEU A 408 -0.94 1.14 16.24
C LEU A 408 -0.15 2.17 17.06
N THR A 409 0.50 1.67 18.10
CA THR A 409 1.37 2.44 18.99
C THR A 409 2.81 2.09 18.72
N VAL A 410 3.65 3.11 18.60
CA VAL A 410 5.10 2.99 18.45
C VAL A 410 5.74 3.40 19.76
N VAL A 411 6.57 2.53 20.33
CA VAL A 411 7.25 2.76 21.61
C VAL A 411 8.75 2.78 21.38
N ASN A 412 9.44 3.83 21.87
CA ASN A 412 10.89 3.83 21.91
C ASN A 412 11.37 2.96 23.09
N VAL A 413 11.87 1.77 22.80
CA VAL A 413 12.42 0.84 23.80
C VAL A 413 13.95 0.91 23.89
N GLY A 414 14.57 1.86 23.17
CA GLY A 414 16.00 2.16 23.23
C GLY A 414 16.39 3.04 24.41
N GLU A 415 17.70 3.22 24.61
CA GLU A 415 18.28 3.98 25.73
C GLU A 415 18.38 5.49 25.47
N THR A 416 18.22 5.92 24.22
CA THR A 416 18.34 7.30 23.76
C THR A 416 17.06 7.80 23.10
N ALA A 417 16.85 9.11 23.12
CA ALA A 417 15.79 9.72 22.32
C ALA A 417 16.10 9.51 20.84
N CYS A 418 15.09 9.16 20.05
CA CYS A 418 15.24 8.88 18.63
C CYS A 418 14.14 9.55 17.82
N VAL A 419 14.31 9.56 16.50
CA VAL A 419 13.28 9.95 15.54
C VAL A 419 12.99 8.70 14.71
N PRO A 420 12.00 7.88 15.10
CA PRO A 420 11.67 6.67 14.36
C PRO A 420 11.15 7.03 12.97
N GLU A 421 11.75 6.39 11.97
CA GLU A 421 11.31 6.50 10.58
C GLU A 421 10.30 5.41 10.30
N VAL A 422 9.35 5.70 9.43
CA VAL A 422 8.30 4.78 9.02
C VAL A 422 8.18 4.75 7.50
N THR A 423 8.02 3.55 6.95
CA THR A 423 7.75 3.36 5.53
C THR A 423 6.68 2.30 5.32
N LEU A 424 5.88 2.51 4.28
CA LEU A 424 5.07 1.46 3.66
C LEU A 424 5.93 0.72 2.63
N SER A 425 5.71 -0.58 2.45
CA SER A 425 6.40 -1.37 1.42
C SER A 425 6.21 -0.78 0.02
N GLU A 426 7.21 -0.95 -0.85
CA GLU A 426 7.19 -0.47 -2.24
C GLU A 426 6.11 -1.16 -3.11
N GLN A 427 5.57 -2.30 -2.69
CA GLN A 427 4.59 -3.07 -3.47
C GLN A 427 3.19 -3.02 -2.84
N ILE A 428 2.59 -1.83 -2.81
CA ILE A 428 1.15 -1.70 -2.59
C ILE A 428 0.44 -2.38 -3.77
N PRO A 429 -0.58 -3.24 -3.55
CA PRO A 429 -1.30 -3.89 -4.65
C PRO A 429 -1.87 -2.88 -5.65
N HIS A 430 -1.83 -3.20 -6.94
CA HIS A 430 -2.27 -2.28 -7.99
C HIS A 430 -3.73 -1.83 -7.78
N GLY A 431 -3.97 -0.52 -7.84
CA GLY A 431 -5.29 0.09 -7.64
C GLY A 431 -5.63 0.42 -6.18
N TRP A 432 -4.88 -0.09 -5.21
CA TRP A 432 -5.05 0.23 -3.80
C TRP A 432 -4.31 1.51 -3.43
N MET A 433 -4.82 2.24 -2.44
CA MET A 433 -4.12 3.36 -1.83
C MET A 433 -3.90 3.07 -0.35
N ALA A 434 -2.70 3.35 0.16
CA ALA A 434 -2.40 3.25 1.58
C ALA A 434 -1.59 4.48 2.03
N GLY A 435 -1.86 4.96 3.25
CA GLY A 435 -1.17 6.10 3.83
C GLY A 435 -1.04 5.98 5.34
N LEU A 436 -0.05 6.67 5.89
CA LEU A 436 0.20 6.74 7.33
C LEU A 436 -0.17 8.13 7.86
N PHE A 437 -0.94 8.13 8.94
CA PHE A 437 -1.54 9.32 9.53
C PHE A 437 -1.26 9.40 11.03
N SER A 438 -1.39 10.61 11.58
CA SER A 438 -1.38 10.83 13.03
C SER A 438 -2.53 10.08 13.71
N ALA A 439 -2.57 10.11 15.05
CA ALA A 439 -3.60 9.43 15.84
C ALA A 439 -5.07 9.79 15.47
N ASP A 440 -5.27 10.95 14.83
CA ASP A 440 -6.58 11.41 14.33
C ASP A 440 -7.06 10.66 13.08
N GLY A 441 -6.18 9.89 12.41
CA GLY A 441 -6.50 9.15 11.19
C GLY A 441 -6.66 10.01 9.94
N VAL A 442 -6.39 11.31 10.00
CA VAL A 442 -6.65 12.27 8.91
C VAL A 442 -5.43 13.14 8.60
N THR A 443 -4.62 13.50 9.60
CA THR A 443 -3.42 14.32 9.39
C THR A 443 -2.28 13.43 8.88
N PRO A 444 -1.80 13.58 7.63
CA PRO A 444 -0.71 12.75 7.11
C PRO A 444 0.56 12.93 7.93
N LEU A 445 1.37 11.89 8.03
CA LEU A 445 2.73 12.01 8.55
C LEU A 445 3.65 12.58 7.46
N TRP A 446 4.65 13.36 7.88
CA TRP A 446 5.60 14.02 6.98
C TRP A 446 7.03 13.85 7.48
N ASP A 447 8.00 14.06 6.60
CA ASP A 447 9.42 14.10 6.94
C ASP A 447 9.74 15.41 7.70
N THR A 448 9.86 15.36 9.02
CA THR A 448 10.12 16.54 9.86
C THR A 448 11.60 16.94 9.86
N ASN A 449 12.48 15.99 9.59
CA ASN A 449 13.94 16.17 9.67
C ASN A 449 14.64 16.28 8.29
N ASN A 450 13.86 16.17 7.20
CA ASN A 450 14.24 16.31 5.80
C ASN A 450 15.32 15.30 5.35
N ASN A 451 15.27 14.07 5.86
CA ASN A 451 16.20 12.98 5.50
C ASN A 451 15.67 12.06 4.38
N GLY A 452 14.48 12.32 3.85
CA GLY A 452 13.83 11.58 2.79
C GLY A 452 12.88 10.48 3.26
N TRP A 453 12.69 10.29 4.57
CA TRP A 453 11.79 9.32 5.16
C TRP A 453 10.72 10.02 6.01
N ILE A 454 9.52 9.42 6.06
CA ILE A 454 8.46 9.93 6.92
C ILE A 454 8.82 9.58 8.36
N ASP A 455 8.77 10.57 9.25
CA ASP A 455 9.15 10.39 10.64
C ASP A 455 7.99 10.57 11.64
N LEU A 456 8.22 10.04 12.83
CA LEU A 456 7.32 10.20 13.97
C LEU A 456 7.75 11.36 14.86
N GLY A 457 8.66 12.23 14.43
CA GLY A 457 9.31 13.22 15.29
C GLY A 457 10.08 12.63 16.48
N MET A 458 10.60 13.51 17.35
CA MET A 458 11.43 13.10 18.47
C MET A 458 10.64 12.34 19.54
N LEU A 459 11.13 11.15 19.90
CA LEU A 459 10.57 10.22 20.89
C LEU A 459 11.62 9.87 21.96
N PRO A 460 11.47 10.36 23.20
CA PRO A 460 12.33 9.97 24.34
C PRO A 460 12.27 8.47 24.67
N PRO A 461 13.25 7.91 25.40
CA PRO A 461 13.18 6.53 25.91
C PRO A 461 11.89 6.27 26.70
N GLY A 462 11.20 5.18 26.38
CA GLY A 462 9.92 4.79 26.98
C GLY A 462 8.71 5.62 26.55
N ALA A 463 8.87 6.62 25.67
CA ALA A 463 7.75 7.39 25.14
C ALA A 463 7.02 6.63 24.03
N GLU A 464 5.71 6.90 23.92
CA GLU A 464 4.81 6.27 22.96
C GLU A 464 4.27 7.29 21.95
N ARG A 465 3.94 6.82 20.74
CA ARG A 465 3.20 7.59 19.74
C ARG A 465 2.20 6.74 18.99
N ASP A 466 0.95 7.20 18.95
CA ASP A 466 -0.13 6.59 18.20
C ASP A 466 -0.11 7.07 16.75
N ILE A 467 -0.27 6.14 15.81
CA ILE A 467 -0.50 6.42 14.39
C ILE A 467 -1.60 5.53 13.82
N VAL A 468 -2.05 5.87 12.62
CA VAL A 468 -3.08 5.14 11.89
C VAL A 468 -2.59 4.80 10.49
N LEU A 469 -2.71 3.53 10.11
CA LEU A 469 -2.61 3.09 8.71
C LEU A 469 -4.01 3.14 8.10
N THR A 470 -4.21 3.97 7.07
CA THR A 470 -5.46 4.00 6.30
C THR A 470 -5.24 3.35 4.95
N ILE A 471 -6.08 2.38 4.61
CA ILE A 471 -6.08 1.65 3.34
C ILE A 471 -7.42 1.91 2.65
N THR A 472 -7.38 2.48 1.45
CA THR A 472 -8.57 2.66 0.61
C THR A 472 -8.69 1.48 -0.35
N VAL A 473 -9.76 0.72 -0.20
CA VAL A 473 -10.11 -0.41 -1.05
C VAL A 473 -10.52 0.12 -2.43
N PRO A 474 -10.00 -0.44 -3.54
CA PRO A 474 -10.39 -0.04 -4.88
C PRO A 474 -11.91 -0.17 -5.07
N SER A 475 -12.49 0.73 -5.85
CA SER A 475 -13.91 0.65 -6.24
C SER A 475 -14.17 -0.29 -7.43
N ASP A 476 -13.13 -0.85 -8.05
CA ASP A 476 -13.24 -1.74 -9.20
C ASP A 476 -13.66 -3.17 -8.77
N GLN A 477 -14.70 -3.70 -9.41
CA GLN A 477 -15.21 -5.05 -9.17
C GLN A 477 -14.21 -6.17 -9.52
N ASN A 478 -13.16 -5.89 -10.30
CA ASN A 478 -12.12 -6.88 -10.65
C ASN A 478 -11.27 -7.35 -9.45
N GLN A 479 -11.37 -6.69 -8.29
CA GLN A 479 -10.62 -7.04 -7.07
C GLN A 479 -11.48 -7.83 -6.07
N ILE A 480 -12.77 -8.04 -6.37
CA ILE A 480 -13.69 -8.82 -5.54
C ILE A 480 -13.26 -10.30 -5.57
N GLY A 481 -13.13 -10.90 -4.38
CA GLY A 481 -12.75 -12.30 -4.22
C GLY A 481 -11.97 -12.60 -2.95
N ASP A 482 -11.61 -13.87 -2.79
CA ASP A 482 -10.97 -14.44 -1.59
C ASP A 482 -9.43 -14.29 -1.58
N SER A 483 -8.90 -13.24 -2.21
CA SER A 483 -7.45 -12.99 -2.22
C SER A 483 -7.03 -12.12 -1.04
N SER A 484 -6.02 -12.56 -0.30
CA SER A 484 -5.45 -11.77 0.79
C SER A 484 -4.51 -10.69 0.26
N TYR A 485 -4.73 -9.46 0.70
CA TYR A 485 -3.92 -8.27 0.39
C TYR A 485 -3.13 -7.86 1.63
N VAL A 486 -1.83 -7.61 1.48
CA VAL A 486 -0.93 -7.36 2.61
C VAL A 486 -0.25 -6.00 2.48
N PHE A 487 -0.17 -5.28 3.60
CA PHE A 487 0.36 -3.93 3.73
C PHE A 487 1.42 -3.93 4.85
N PRO A 488 2.70 -4.15 4.50
CA PRO A 488 3.80 -4.10 5.46
C PRO A 488 4.06 -2.66 5.88
N VAL A 489 4.07 -2.40 7.19
CA VAL A 489 4.56 -1.15 7.77
C VAL A 489 5.87 -1.44 8.49
N THR A 490 6.95 -0.79 8.06
CA THR A 490 8.29 -0.96 8.63
C THR A 490 8.72 0.30 9.34
N PHE A 491 9.15 0.14 10.59
CA PHE A 491 9.77 1.18 11.39
C PHE A 491 11.24 0.89 11.58
N PHE A 492 12.07 1.92 11.48
CA PHE A 492 13.51 1.78 11.61
C PHE A 492 14.16 3.07 12.10
N GLN A 493 15.43 2.99 12.48
CA GLN A 493 16.27 4.17 12.70
C GLN A 493 17.34 4.22 11.62
N PRO A 494 17.69 5.41 11.08
CA PRO A 494 18.81 5.55 10.16
C PRO A 494 20.16 5.43 10.88
N PRO A 495 21.13 4.69 10.33
CA PRO A 495 21.01 3.89 9.11
C PRO A 495 20.17 2.62 9.38
N PRO A 496 19.32 2.17 8.42
CA PRO A 496 18.26 1.14 8.60
C PRO A 496 18.74 -0.26 9.05
N LYS A 497 20.04 -0.44 9.28
CA LYS A 497 20.65 -1.66 9.82
C LYS A 497 20.37 -1.87 11.31
N GLU A 498 19.91 -0.86 12.03
CA GLU A 498 19.79 -0.88 13.49
C GLU A 498 18.45 -1.48 14.00
N CYS A 499 18.10 -2.67 13.50
CA CYS A 499 16.93 -3.47 13.90
C CYS A 499 15.56 -2.90 13.42
N PRO A 500 15.27 -2.94 12.09
CA PRO A 500 13.95 -2.60 11.59
C PRO A 500 12.90 -3.58 12.12
N ILE A 501 11.72 -3.06 12.44
CA ILE A 501 10.56 -3.86 12.86
C ILE A 501 9.42 -3.66 11.86
N THR A 502 8.91 -4.77 11.34
CA THR A 502 7.81 -4.77 10.36
C THR A 502 6.59 -5.44 10.96
N THR A 503 5.44 -4.78 10.86
CA THR A 503 4.13 -5.39 11.12
C THR A 503 3.39 -5.53 9.80
N MET A 504 2.80 -6.70 9.57
CA MET A 504 2.00 -6.99 8.39
C MET A 504 0.53 -6.74 8.70
N PHE A 505 -0.08 -5.81 7.99
CA PHE A 505 -1.53 -5.62 8.02
C PHE A 505 -2.14 -6.32 6.81
N SER A 506 -3.30 -6.94 6.95
CA SER A 506 -3.93 -7.62 5.81
C SER A 506 -5.43 -7.48 5.75
N ILE A 507 -5.96 -7.48 4.53
CA ILE A 507 -7.38 -7.64 4.21
C ILE A 507 -7.52 -9.00 3.53
N GLU A 508 -8.26 -9.94 4.11
CA GLU A 508 -8.31 -11.33 3.61
C GLU A 508 -9.20 -11.50 2.37
N ARG A 509 -10.26 -10.70 2.27
CA ARG A 509 -11.22 -10.72 1.16
C ARG A 509 -11.79 -9.33 0.90
N VAL A 510 -12.10 -9.05 -0.35
CA VAL A 510 -12.90 -7.88 -0.77
C VAL A 510 -14.25 -8.33 -1.33
N GLU A 511 -15.33 -7.72 -0.84
CA GLU A 511 -16.70 -7.92 -1.32
C GLU A 511 -17.25 -6.64 -1.98
N GLY A 512 -18.25 -6.78 -2.82
CA GLY A 512 -18.94 -5.64 -3.41
C GLY A 512 -19.85 -4.92 -2.41
N VAL A 513 -20.21 -3.66 -2.72
CA VAL A 513 -21.06 -2.85 -1.84
C VAL A 513 -22.48 -3.42 -1.69
N GLU A 514 -22.92 -4.24 -2.65
CA GLU A 514 -24.16 -4.99 -2.60
C GLU A 514 -24.17 -6.08 -1.52
N GLN A 515 -23.01 -6.62 -1.13
CA GLN A 515 -22.91 -7.59 -0.03
C GLN A 515 -22.87 -6.88 1.33
N LEU A 516 -22.36 -5.64 1.39
CA LEU A 516 -22.47 -4.80 2.59
C LEU A 516 -23.93 -4.53 2.93
N TRP A 517 -24.73 -4.24 1.89
CA TRP A 517 -26.13 -3.90 2.00
C TRP A 517 -27.04 -5.06 1.56
N ASP A 518 -27.02 -6.18 2.29
CA ASP A 518 -27.84 -7.37 2.00
C ASP A 518 -28.86 -7.64 3.14
N PRO A 519 -30.19 -7.63 2.87
CA PRO A 519 -30.80 -7.29 1.59
C PRO A 519 -30.59 -5.80 1.25
N MET A 520 -30.75 -5.43 -0.01
CA MET A 520 -31.07 -4.06 -0.46
C MET A 520 -32.17 -4.21 -1.51
N GLN A 521 -33.42 -4.19 -1.06
CA GLN A 521 -34.56 -4.65 -1.84
C GLN A 521 -35.74 -3.68 -1.72
N LEU A 522 -36.28 -3.26 -2.85
CA LEU A 522 -37.48 -2.46 -2.98
C LEU A 522 -38.64 -3.33 -3.47
N GLU A 523 -39.75 -3.25 -2.75
CA GLU A 523 -41.02 -3.87 -3.11
C GLU A 523 -42.10 -2.81 -3.22
N VAL A 524 -43.15 -3.13 -3.96
CA VAL A 524 -44.36 -2.32 -4.11
C VAL A 524 -45.57 -3.23 -3.97
N ASP A 525 -46.67 -2.74 -3.38
CA ASP A 525 -47.95 -3.44 -3.30
C ASP A 525 -48.71 -3.40 -4.63
N ALA A 526 -48.01 -3.76 -5.70
CA ALA A 526 -48.41 -3.53 -7.05
C ALA A 526 -48.08 -4.70 -7.96
N ASP A 527 -49.10 -5.27 -8.60
CA ASP A 527 -48.94 -6.12 -9.78
C ASP A 527 -48.47 -5.30 -10.99
N ASP A 528 -48.25 -5.94 -12.14
CA ASP A 528 -47.65 -5.32 -13.33
C ASP A 528 -48.39 -4.08 -13.89
N LEU A 529 -49.67 -3.89 -13.54
CA LEU A 529 -50.54 -2.82 -14.06
C LEU A 529 -51.12 -1.91 -12.96
N VAL A 530 -51.15 -0.60 -13.21
CA VAL A 530 -51.78 0.46 -12.36
C VAL A 530 -52.59 1.44 -13.20
N MET A 531 -53.56 2.10 -12.59
CA MET A 531 -54.32 3.18 -13.23
C MET A 531 -53.86 4.57 -12.75
N PRO A 532 -54.15 5.65 -13.50
CA PRO A 532 -54.11 7.00 -12.97
C PRO A 532 -54.93 7.10 -11.66
N GLY A 533 -54.38 7.75 -10.64
CA GLY A 533 -55.02 7.88 -9.33
C GLY A 533 -54.83 6.70 -8.37
N SER A 534 -54.26 5.57 -8.80
CA SER A 534 -53.98 4.43 -7.91
C SER A 534 -53.00 4.80 -6.79
N LEU A 535 -53.24 4.29 -5.58
CA LEU A 535 -52.31 4.42 -4.45
C LEU A 535 -51.27 3.29 -4.50
N LEU A 536 -49.99 3.64 -4.42
CA LEU A 536 -48.88 2.70 -4.35
C LEU A 536 -48.16 2.83 -3.01
N ASN A 537 -47.94 1.71 -2.35
CA ASN A 537 -47.19 1.56 -1.11
C ASN A 537 -45.89 0.80 -1.40
N TYR A 538 -44.77 1.46 -1.11
CA TYR A 538 -43.43 0.93 -1.32
C TYR A 538 -42.80 0.53 0.00
N ASN A 539 -41.99 -0.52 -0.06
CA ASN A 539 -41.23 -1.07 1.04
C ASN A 539 -39.76 -1.26 0.63
N LEU A 540 -38.88 -0.38 1.10
CA LEU A 540 -37.44 -0.50 0.91
C LEU A 540 -36.82 -1.14 2.16
N SER A 541 -36.32 -2.36 2.01
CA SER A 541 -35.62 -3.10 3.06
C SER A 541 -34.13 -3.11 2.78
N PHE A 542 -33.31 -2.82 3.80
CA PHE A 542 -31.86 -2.89 3.70
C PHE A 542 -31.24 -3.60 4.91
N GLY A 543 -30.05 -4.18 4.80
CA GLY A 543 -29.32 -4.80 5.93
C GLY A 543 -27.85 -4.43 5.94
N ASN A 544 -27.27 -4.10 7.08
CA ASN A 544 -25.81 -3.95 7.21
C ASN A 544 -25.23 -5.33 7.55
N ALA A 545 -24.70 -6.03 6.55
CA ALA A 545 -24.16 -7.38 6.72
C ALA A 545 -22.77 -7.40 7.40
N SER A 546 -22.13 -6.23 7.56
CA SER A 546 -20.82 -6.14 8.18
C SER A 546 -20.87 -6.21 9.70
N GLU A 547 -19.71 -6.45 10.32
CA GLU A 547 -19.54 -6.37 11.78
C GLU A 547 -19.33 -4.93 12.27
N VAL A 548 -19.30 -3.93 11.38
CA VAL A 548 -18.99 -2.53 11.70
C VAL A 548 -20.24 -1.68 11.57
N ASP A 549 -20.42 -0.77 12.53
CA ASP A 549 -21.50 0.21 12.45
C ASP A 549 -21.25 1.19 11.29
N ALA A 550 -22.26 1.37 10.43
CA ALA A 550 -22.20 2.32 9.33
C ALA A 550 -22.74 3.68 9.80
N CYS A 551 -21.91 4.71 9.76
CA CYS A 551 -22.30 6.09 10.11
C CYS A 551 -22.74 6.89 8.87
N ASP A 552 -23.48 7.97 9.11
CA ASP A 552 -23.94 8.94 8.12
C ASP A 552 -24.61 8.28 6.90
N VAL A 553 -25.49 7.33 7.19
CA VAL A 553 -26.21 6.57 6.17
C VAL A 553 -27.30 7.46 5.57
N VAL A 554 -27.26 7.63 4.25
CA VAL A 554 -28.27 8.39 3.51
C VAL A 554 -28.94 7.43 2.53
N VAL A 555 -30.24 7.17 2.76
CA VAL A 555 -31.07 6.41 1.83
C VAL A 555 -31.89 7.40 1.01
N LYS A 556 -31.93 7.22 -0.31
CA LYS A 556 -32.77 7.99 -1.22
C LYS A 556 -33.68 7.05 -2.02
N ALA A 557 -34.97 7.38 -2.11
CA ALA A 557 -35.88 6.76 -3.07
C ALA A 557 -36.28 7.81 -4.10
N ARG A 558 -35.78 7.69 -5.34
CA ARG A 558 -36.17 8.58 -6.43
C ARG A 558 -37.51 8.13 -6.98
N LEU A 559 -38.51 9.00 -6.89
CA LEU A 559 -39.84 8.72 -7.40
C LEU A 559 -39.87 8.95 -8.91
N SER A 560 -40.64 8.12 -9.63
CA SER A 560 -40.94 8.40 -11.04
C SER A 560 -41.63 9.77 -11.18
N PRO A 561 -41.36 10.56 -12.23
CA PRO A 561 -42.08 11.80 -12.52
C PRO A 561 -43.61 11.61 -12.63
N HIS A 562 -44.06 10.37 -12.87
CA HIS A 562 -45.46 9.99 -12.95
C HIS A 562 -46.14 9.78 -11.60
N LEU A 563 -45.41 9.89 -10.49
CA LEU A 563 -45.94 9.82 -9.13
C LEU A 563 -46.13 11.22 -8.53
N THR A 564 -47.10 11.36 -7.64
CA THR A 564 -47.26 12.56 -6.83
C THR A 564 -46.13 12.69 -5.81
N PRO A 565 -45.95 13.85 -5.15
CA PRO A 565 -45.23 13.87 -3.88
C PRO A 565 -45.81 12.84 -2.91
N PRO A 566 -44.98 12.23 -2.04
CA PRO A 566 -45.43 11.18 -1.13
C PRO A 566 -46.43 11.74 -0.13
N ILE A 567 -47.49 10.97 0.14
CA ILE A 567 -48.57 11.37 1.05
C ILE A 567 -48.35 10.86 2.48
N ALA A 568 -47.58 9.79 2.61
CA ALA A 568 -47.16 9.20 3.87
C ALA A 568 -45.79 8.58 3.65
N PHE A 569 -44.90 8.72 4.63
CA PHE A 569 -43.60 8.08 4.63
C PHE A 569 -43.15 7.92 6.08
N ASP A 570 -42.67 6.73 6.42
CA ASP A 570 -42.21 6.33 7.74
C ASP A 570 -40.91 5.51 7.60
N GLY A 571 -40.08 5.49 8.65
CA GLY A 571 -38.83 4.75 8.66
C GLY A 571 -38.65 4.02 9.99
N GLN A 572 -38.41 2.71 9.91
CA GLN A 572 -38.24 1.86 11.09
C GLN A 572 -36.94 1.06 10.99
N LEU A 573 -36.12 1.12 12.04
CA LEU A 573 -34.90 0.31 12.19
C LEU A 573 -35.13 -0.79 13.22
N GLY A 574 -34.72 -2.02 12.88
CA GLY A 574 -34.84 -3.19 13.75
C GLY A 574 -33.51 -3.93 13.91
N SER A 575 -33.24 -4.45 15.10
CA SER A 575 -32.16 -5.41 15.30
C SER A 575 -32.71 -6.83 15.20
N GLN A 576 -31.96 -7.76 14.58
CA GLN A 576 -32.26 -9.18 14.72
C GLN A 576 -31.81 -9.65 16.10
N ALA A 577 -32.71 -9.60 17.07
CA ALA A 577 -32.69 -10.49 18.23
C ALA A 577 -34.05 -11.20 18.31
N PHE A 578 -33.98 -12.53 18.36
CA PHE A 578 -35.11 -13.45 18.54
C PHE A 578 -36.27 -12.85 19.36
N HIS A 579 -37.47 -12.84 18.77
CA HIS A 579 -38.75 -12.57 19.43
C HIS A 579 -38.87 -11.25 20.21
N GLY A 580 -39.02 -10.14 19.49
CA GLY A 580 -39.55 -8.90 20.05
C GLY A 580 -39.08 -7.70 19.24
N LEU A 581 -39.96 -7.14 18.41
CA LEU A 581 -39.69 -5.93 17.65
C LEU A 581 -39.53 -4.75 18.62
N ASN A 582 -38.30 -4.47 19.06
CA ASN A 582 -37.95 -3.18 19.63
C ASN A 582 -37.42 -2.31 18.51
N PHE A 583 -38.30 -1.45 17.99
CA PHE A 583 -37.96 -0.42 17.02
C PHE A 583 -37.15 0.67 17.70
N ILE A 584 -36.05 1.11 17.09
CA ILE A 584 -35.43 2.39 17.49
C ILE A 584 -36.41 3.48 17.06
N GLY A 585 -36.92 4.22 18.04
CA GLY A 585 -37.76 5.39 17.81
C GLY A 585 -37.00 6.48 17.06
N ALA A 586 -37.73 7.20 16.22
CA ALA A 586 -37.30 8.28 15.33
C ALA A 586 -36.69 9.54 16.01
N GLU A 587 -35.91 9.39 17.10
CA GLU A 587 -35.40 10.56 17.83
C GLU A 587 -34.24 11.27 17.09
N ASP A 588 -33.47 10.57 16.23
CA ASP A 588 -32.31 11.15 15.53
C ASP A 588 -32.30 10.94 13.98
N THR A 589 -33.33 10.33 13.39
CA THR A 589 -33.45 10.22 11.92
C THR A 589 -34.16 11.44 11.35
N SER A 590 -33.51 12.15 10.41
CA SER A 590 -34.19 13.22 9.66
C SER A 590 -34.70 12.67 8.34
N LEU A 591 -35.98 12.94 8.06
CA LEU A 591 -36.71 12.40 6.93
C LEU A 591 -37.40 13.55 6.21
N ALA A 592 -37.10 13.72 4.92
CA ALA A 592 -37.63 14.81 4.11
C ALA A 592 -37.90 14.37 2.67
N TYR A 593 -38.91 14.98 2.07
CA TYR A 593 -39.12 14.95 0.63
C TYR A 593 -38.39 16.13 -0.02
N ASP A 594 -37.51 15.85 -0.98
CA ASP A 594 -36.87 16.85 -1.82
C ASP A 594 -37.68 17.05 -3.11
N PRO A 595 -38.40 18.18 -3.27
CA PRO A 595 -39.19 18.45 -4.46
C PRO A 595 -38.35 18.73 -5.71
N ALA A 596 -37.07 19.11 -5.58
CA ALA A 596 -36.19 19.37 -6.71
C ALA A 596 -35.63 18.07 -7.31
N GLU A 597 -35.24 17.12 -6.46
CA GLU A 597 -34.81 15.78 -6.91
C GLU A 597 -35.98 14.80 -7.11
N HIS A 598 -37.20 15.18 -6.75
CA HIS A 598 -38.38 14.31 -6.73
C HIS A 598 -38.11 13.01 -5.95
N ALA A 599 -37.49 13.13 -4.77
CA ALA A 599 -36.96 12.00 -4.01
C ALA A 599 -37.28 12.12 -2.52
N ILE A 600 -37.43 10.97 -1.85
CA ILE A 600 -37.50 10.89 -0.40
C ILE A 600 -36.09 10.61 0.12
N VAL A 601 -35.64 11.37 1.11
CA VAL A 601 -34.30 11.26 1.70
C VAL A 601 -34.44 10.94 3.18
N TRP A 602 -33.84 9.83 3.60
CA TRP A 602 -33.66 9.43 4.99
C TRP A 602 -32.20 9.61 5.38
N ASN A 603 -31.91 10.46 6.34
CA ASN A 603 -30.60 10.55 6.97
C ASN A 603 -30.63 9.76 8.28
N ILE A 604 -29.83 8.71 8.33
CA ILE A 604 -29.74 7.75 9.42
C ILE A 604 -28.32 7.86 10.00
N PRO A 605 -28.17 8.45 11.20
CA PRO A 605 -26.84 8.70 11.75
C PRO A 605 -25.99 7.44 11.94
N LEU A 606 -26.62 6.32 12.27
CA LEU A 606 -25.94 5.05 12.56
C LEU A 606 -26.83 3.86 12.19
N VAL A 607 -26.28 2.90 11.45
CA VAL A 607 -26.87 1.56 11.22
C VAL A 607 -25.91 0.52 11.78
N PRO A 608 -26.21 -0.10 12.94
CA PRO A 608 -25.31 -1.07 13.56
C PRO A 608 -24.97 -2.27 12.67
N GLY A 609 -23.79 -2.84 12.86
CA GLY A 609 -23.40 -4.09 12.19
C GLY A 609 -24.40 -5.22 12.47
N GLY A 610 -24.77 -5.98 11.44
CA GLY A 610 -25.75 -7.07 11.50
C GLY A 610 -27.21 -6.65 11.66
N SER A 611 -27.53 -5.34 11.58
CA SER A 611 -28.90 -4.83 11.72
C SER A 611 -29.63 -4.71 10.37
N GLN A 612 -30.95 -4.56 10.41
CA GLN A 612 -31.78 -4.39 9.22
C GLN A 612 -32.72 -3.18 9.37
N GLY A 613 -32.99 -2.50 8.27
CA GLY A 613 -33.86 -1.34 8.17
C GLY A 613 -35.01 -1.59 7.22
N ARG A 614 -36.13 -0.93 7.50
CA ARG A 614 -37.32 -0.92 6.65
C ARG A 614 -37.87 0.50 6.52
N LEU A 615 -38.00 0.96 5.29
CA LEU A 615 -38.52 2.29 4.97
C LEU A 615 -39.78 2.14 4.12
N LEU A 616 -40.85 2.80 4.56
CA LEU A 616 -42.17 2.71 3.93
C LEU A 616 -42.56 4.08 3.38
N PHE A 617 -43.11 4.11 2.18
CA PHE A 617 -43.72 5.33 1.66
C PHE A 617 -44.89 5.03 0.74
N SER A 618 -45.84 5.96 0.69
CA SER A 618 -47.06 5.87 -0.10
C SER A 618 -47.17 7.08 -1.01
N THR A 619 -47.58 6.85 -2.26
CA THR A 619 -47.78 7.90 -3.26
C THR A 619 -48.86 7.51 -4.26
N TYR A 620 -49.51 8.51 -4.87
CA TYR A 620 -50.47 8.28 -5.94
C TYR A 620 -49.80 8.31 -7.32
N VAL A 621 -50.34 7.51 -8.24
CA VAL A 621 -50.12 7.70 -9.67
C VAL A 621 -50.81 8.99 -10.09
N ARG A 622 -50.09 9.89 -10.77
CA ARG A 622 -50.67 11.17 -11.23
C ARG A 622 -51.81 10.93 -12.21
N GLU A 623 -52.92 11.66 -12.05
CA GLU A 623 -54.07 11.64 -12.97
C GLU A 623 -53.71 11.95 -14.44
N THR A 624 -52.60 12.67 -14.67
CA THR A 624 -52.17 13.11 -16.00
C THR A 624 -51.17 12.16 -16.66
N VAL A 625 -50.91 10.99 -16.08
CA VAL A 625 -49.96 10.03 -16.65
C VAL A 625 -50.51 9.46 -17.97
N PRO A 626 -49.71 9.36 -19.05
CA PRO A 626 -50.17 8.76 -20.28
C PRO A 626 -50.26 7.24 -20.16
N GLU A 627 -51.20 6.64 -20.90
CA GLU A 627 -51.30 5.19 -21.07
C GLU A 627 -49.99 4.61 -21.64
N GLY A 628 -49.60 3.43 -21.13
CA GLY A 628 -48.37 2.75 -21.50
C GLY A 628 -47.10 3.30 -20.86
N ALA A 629 -47.18 4.34 -20.01
CA ALA A 629 -46.03 4.82 -19.25
C ALA A 629 -45.55 3.75 -18.25
N ILE A 630 -44.24 3.69 -18.02
CA ILE A 630 -43.63 2.82 -17.01
C ILE A 630 -43.25 3.68 -15.80
N ILE A 631 -43.74 3.27 -14.63
CA ILE A 631 -43.39 3.84 -13.34
C ILE A 631 -42.23 3.03 -12.77
N GLU A 632 -41.04 3.61 -12.84
CA GLU A 632 -39.83 3.02 -12.27
C GLU A 632 -39.44 3.71 -10.97
N VAL A 633 -39.08 2.92 -9.96
CA VAL A 633 -38.56 3.40 -8.67
C VAL A 633 -37.38 2.52 -8.26
N GLN A 634 -36.31 3.16 -7.79
CA GLN A 634 -35.12 2.50 -7.25
C GLN A 634 -34.64 3.24 -6.00
N GLY A 635 -34.17 2.47 -5.01
CA GLY A 635 -33.50 2.98 -3.82
C GLY A 635 -32.00 3.10 -4.03
N GLU A 636 -31.42 4.17 -3.52
CA GLU A 636 -29.98 4.45 -3.44
C GLU A 636 -29.59 4.53 -1.96
N LEU A 637 -28.47 3.94 -1.56
CA LEU A 637 -27.95 4.02 -0.20
C LEU A 637 -26.46 4.37 -0.22
N ALA A 638 -26.10 5.47 0.43
CA ALA A 638 -24.72 5.89 0.65
C ALA A 638 -24.42 5.93 2.15
N CYS A 639 -23.15 5.77 2.55
CA CYS A 639 -22.73 5.91 3.94
C CYS A 639 -21.28 6.40 4.03
N ALA A 640 -20.80 6.72 5.23
CA ALA A 640 -19.41 7.13 5.44
C ALA A 640 -18.40 5.96 5.32
N LEU A 641 -18.86 4.70 5.40
CA LEU A 641 -17.96 3.53 5.38
C LEU A 641 -17.34 3.30 4.00
N THR A 642 -18.09 3.52 2.92
CA THR A 642 -17.66 3.33 1.53
C THR A 642 -18.01 4.54 0.67
N ALA A 643 -17.15 4.84 -0.31
CA ALA A 643 -17.43 5.87 -1.30
C ALA A 643 -18.46 5.46 -2.37
N LEU A 644 -18.89 4.19 -2.39
CA LEU A 644 -19.86 3.67 -3.35
C LEU A 644 -21.31 3.77 -2.85
N VAL A 645 -22.24 3.91 -3.81
CA VAL A 645 -23.68 3.90 -3.56
C VAL A 645 -24.21 2.49 -3.85
N ALA A 646 -24.88 1.89 -2.88
CA ALA A 646 -25.64 0.66 -3.08
C ALA A 646 -27.00 0.97 -3.72
N LEU A 647 -27.43 0.12 -4.64
CA LEU A 647 -28.70 0.24 -5.33
C LEU A 647 -29.62 -0.91 -4.96
N SER A 648 -30.91 -0.64 -4.78
CA SER A 648 -31.92 -1.71 -4.74
C SER A 648 -32.18 -2.26 -6.13
N ASN A 649 -32.98 -3.33 -6.22
CA ASN A 649 -33.67 -3.64 -7.47
C ASN A 649 -34.50 -2.45 -7.95
N CYS A 650 -34.67 -2.33 -9.27
CA CYS A 650 -35.59 -1.39 -9.88
C CYS A 650 -36.97 -2.04 -9.97
N VAL A 651 -37.96 -1.43 -9.34
CA VAL A 651 -39.37 -1.83 -9.46
C VAL A 651 -39.98 -1.07 -10.62
N ALA A 652 -40.66 -1.77 -11.53
CA ALA A 652 -41.32 -1.18 -12.68
C ALA A 652 -42.79 -1.61 -12.72
N THR A 653 -43.70 -0.66 -12.94
CA THR A 653 -45.14 -0.94 -13.10
C THR A 653 -45.69 -0.16 -14.28
N SER A 654 -46.50 -0.79 -15.13
CA SER A 654 -47.06 -0.16 -16.34
C SER A 654 -48.40 0.50 -16.07
N VAL A 655 -48.61 1.66 -16.66
CA VAL A 655 -49.84 2.43 -16.53
C VAL A 655 -50.83 2.00 -17.60
N ILE A 656 -52.04 1.66 -17.18
CA ILE A 656 -53.18 1.36 -18.05
C ILE A 656 -54.27 2.44 -17.90
N GLY A 657 -54.78 2.92 -19.04
CA GLY A 657 -55.80 3.97 -19.14
C GLY A 657 -57.12 3.45 -19.69
N ASP A 658 -57.87 4.30 -20.40
CA ASP A 658 -59.11 3.98 -21.12
C ASP A 658 -58.87 2.90 -22.19
N GLY A 659 -58.83 1.65 -21.74
CA GLY A 659 -58.34 0.51 -22.52
C GLY A 659 -59.43 -0.45 -23.02
N LEU A 660 -60.70 -0.15 -22.76
CA LEU A 660 -61.82 -1.07 -22.99
C LEU A 660 -63.01 -0.38 -23.66
N THR A 661 -63.51 -0.96 -24.74
CA THR A 661 -64.72 -0.46 -25.42
C THR A 661 -65.73 -1.58 -25.63
N VAL A 662 -67.02 -1.21 -25.56
CA VAL A 662 -68.14 -2.13 -25.78
C VAL A 662 -69.07 -1.56 -26.83
N SER A 663 -69.59 -2.40 -27.71
CA SER A 663 -70.70 -2.06 -28.60
C SER A 663 -71.76 -3.16 -28.62
N LEU A 664 -73.01 -2.77 -28.86
CA LEU A 664 -74.15 -3.66 -28.93
C LEU A 664 -74.77 -3.64 -30.33
N SER A 665 -75.15 -4.80 -30.83
CA SER A 665 -75.96 -4.94 -32.05
C SER A 665 -76.90 -6.14 -31.95
N ALA A 666 -77.83 -6.28 -32.90
CA ALA A 666 -78.77 -7.40 -32.96
C ALA A 666 -79.13 -7.74 -34.42
N ASP A 667 -79.66 -8.95 -34.65
CA ASP A 667 -80.14 -9.38 -35.98
C ASP A 667 -81.26 -8.46 -36.49
N ALA A 668 -82.19 -8.10 -35.62
CA ALA A 668 -83.26 -7.14 -35.91
C ALA A 668 -83.43 -6.11 -34.79
N THR A 669 -83.64 -4.85 -35.14
CA THR A 669 -84.03 -3.77 -34.20
C THR A 669 -85.54 -3.51 -34.19
N LEU A 670 -86.31 -4.25 -35.00
CA LEU A 670 -87.77 -4.28 -34.99
C LEU A 670 -88.22 -5.74 -34.85
N VAL A 671 -88.89 -6.06 -33.74
CA VAL A 671 -89.25 -7.43 -33.36
C VAL A 671 -90.69 -7.51 -32.88
N SER A 672 -91.32 -8.67 -32.94
CA SER A 672 -92.68 -8.91 -32.47
C SER A 672 -92.69 -9.57 -31.09
N ILE A 673 -93.80 -9.45 -30.34
CA ILE A 673 -93.96 -10.23 -29.11
C ILE A 673 -93.94 -11.73 -29.44
N GLY A 674 -93.15 -12.49 -28.69
CA GLY A 674 -92.91 -13.93 -28.88
C GLY A 674 -91.77 -14.25 -29.86
N GLU A 675 -91.19 -13.24 -30.53
CA GLU A 675 -90.07 -13.41 -31.44
C GLU A 675 -88.76 -13.62 -30.66
N GLU A 676 -87.95 -14.60 -31.11
CA GLU A 676 -86.57 -14.78 -30.66
C GLU A 676 -85.65 -13.93 -31.54
N ASN A 677 -84.80 -13.14 -30.92
CA ASN A 677 -83.81 -12.30 -31.60
C ASN A 677 -82.40 -12.60 -31.06
N THR A 678 -81.40 -12.48 -31.93
CA THR A 678 -79.99 -12.64 -31.55
C THR A 678 -79.38 -11.28 -31.26
N TYR A 679 -78.66 -11.16 -30.15
CA TYR A 679 -77.94 -9.97 -29.72
C TYR A 679 -76.44 -10.25 -29.67
N TYR A 680 -75.66 -9.25 -30.03
CA TYR A 680 -74.20 -9.29 -30.11
C TYR A 680 -73.61 -8.20 -29.23
N ILE A 681 -72.55 -8.55 -28.51
CA ILE A 681 -71.76 -7.65 -27.68
C ILE A 681 -70.32 -7.78 -28.16
N ASP A 682 -69.79 -6.73 -28.78
CA ASP A 682 -68.38 -6.68 -29.15
C ASP A 682 -67.62 -5.95 -28.06
N VAL A 683 -66.71 -6.66 -27.39
CA VAL A 683 -65.84 -6.15 -26.32
C VAL A 683 -64.43 -6.07 -26.88
N THR A 684 -63.87 -4.86 -26.96
CA THR A 684 -62.56 -4.63 -27.56
C THR A 684 -61.58 -4.10 -26.53
N ASN A 685 -60.44 -4.77 -26.41
CA ASN A 685 -59.27 -4.24 -25.73
C ASN A 685 -58.53 -3.33 -26.71
N ILE A 686 -58.54 -2.02 -26.44
CA ILE A 686 -57.90 -1.02 -27.30
C ILE A 686 -56.44 -0.76 -26.91
N ASN A 687 -55.94 -1.39 -25.85
CA ASN A 687 -54.53 -1.32 -25.50
C ASN A 687 -53.69 -1.97 -26.60
N ALA A 688 -52.61 -1.29 -27.00
CA ALA A 688 -51.76 -1.73 -28.11
C ALA A 688 -50.88 -2.95 -27.75
N THR A 689 -50.52 -3.11 -26.48
CA THR A 689 -49.47 -4.05 -26.04
C THR A 689 -49.81 -4.85 -24.79
N THR A 690 -50.96 -4.61 -24.17
CA THR A 690 -51.32 -5.20 -22.87
C THR A 690 -52.55 -6.07 -22.98
N ASP A 691 -52.40 -7.35 -22.62
CA ASP A 691 -53.52 -8.29 -22.51
C ASP A 691 -54.30 -8.00 -21.23
N LEU A 692 -55.63 -8.09 -21.30
CA LEU A 692 -56.52 -7.87 -20.16
C LEU A 692 -57.05 -9.21 -19.66
N CYS A 693 -56.83 -9.54 -18.39
CA CYS A 693 -57.36 -10.76 -17.78
C CYS A 693 -58.54 -10.45 -16.87
N ASN A 694 -59.47 -11.41 -16.70
CA ASN A 694 -60.62 -11.28 -15.81
C ASN A 694 -61.52 -10.06 -16.13
N VAL A 695 -61.92 -9.92 -17.39
CA VAL A 695 -62.84 -8.86 -17.83
C VAL A 695 -64.28 -9.31 -17.61
N ASP A 696 -65.05 -8.57 -16.82
CA ASP A 696 -66.46 -8.84 -16.58
C ASP A 696 -67.34 -7.94 -17.48
N VAL A 697 -68.27 -8.53 -18.22
CA VAL A 697 -69.20 -7.82 -19.10
C VAL A 697 -70.60 -7.91 -18.50
N ARG A 698 -71.13 -6.77 -18.06
CA ARG A 698 -72.44 -6.66 -17.43
C ARG A 698 -73.45 -6.13 -18.44
N VAL A 699 -74.49 -6.92 -18.69
CA VAL A 699 -75.57 -6.60 -19.63
C VAL A 699 -76.86 -6.42 -18.85
N LEU A 700 -77.45 -5.23 -18.93
CA LEU A 700 -78.75 -4.90 -18.37
C LEU A 700 -79.82 -5.14 -19.43
N LEU A 701 -80.64 -6.16 -19.21
CA LEU A 701 -81.78 -6.48 -20.06
C LEU A 701 -82.98 -5.60 -19.67
N PRO A 702 -83.62 -4.91 -20.62
CA PRO A 702 -84.84 -4.15 -20.36
C PRO A 702 -86.00 -5.10 -20.03
N PRO A 703 -87.04 -4.60 -19.31
CA PRO A 703 -88.31 -5.30 -19.22
C PRO A 703 -88.83 -5.69 -20.60
N GLY A 704 -89.28 -6.94 -20.74
CA GLY A 704 -89.73 -7.47 -22.03
C GLY A 704 -88.72 -8.38 -22.74
N LEU A 705 -87.44 -8.38 -22.39
CA LEU A 705 -86.46 -9.34 -22.93
C LEU A 705 -86.15 -10.45 -21.92
N THR A 706 -86.32 -11.70 -22.36
CA THR A 706 -85.95 -12.88 -21.58
C THR A 706 -84.80 -13.62 -22.28
N TYR A 707 -83.66 -13.76 -21.61
CA TYR A 707 -82.53 -14.55 -22.08
C TYR A 707 -82.92 -16.02 -22.34
N CYS A 708 -82.50 -16.57 -23.49
CA CYS A 708 -82.64 -17.98 -23.80
C CYS A 708 -81.47 -18.77 -23.20
N LYS A 709 -81.75 -19.69 -22.27
CA LYS A 709 -80.73 -20.58 -21.71
C LYS A 709 -80.03 -21.40 -22.79
N SER A 710 -78.73 -21.63 -22.60
CA SER A 710 -77.85 -22.32 -23.53
C SER A 710 -77.74 -21.66 -24.92
N SER A 711 -78.03 -20.37 -25.03
CA SER A 711 -77.89 -19.61 -26.28
C SER A 711 -76.57 -18.85 -26.42
N SER A 712 -75.80 -18.72 -25.34
CA SER A 712 -74.57 -17.94 -25.32
C SER A 712 -73.44 -18.57 -26.13
N ARG A 713 -72.76 -17.74 -26.91
CA ARG A 713 -71.57 -18.09 -27.68
C ARG A 713 -70.49 -17.02 -27.54
N GLN A 714 -69.23 -17.41 -27.56
CA GLN A 714 -68.07 -16.52 -27.68
C GLN A 714 -67.38 -16.83 -29.00
N ASP A 715 -67.24 -15.82 -29.87
CA ASP A 715 -66.63 -15.94 -31.20
C ASP A 715 -67.21 -17.11 -32.04
N GLY A 716 -68.50 -17.41 -31.84
CA GLY A 716 -69.24 -18.48 -32.52
C GLY A 716 -69.29 -19.81 -31.76
N GLU A 717 -68.36 -20.04 -30.83
CA GLU A 717 -68.29 -21.27 -30.04
C GLU A 717 -69.25 -21.24 -28.83
N PRO A 718 -69.95 -22.34 -28.50
CA PRO A 718 -70.84 -22.38 -27.34
C PRO A 718 -70.07 -22.17 -26.03
N ILE A 719 -70.58 -21.29 -25.16
CA ILE A 719 -70.05 -21.08 -23.80
C ILE A 719 -71.11 -21.42 -22.75
N THR A 720 -70.69 -21.55 -21.49
CA THR A 720 -71.61 -21.68 -20.36
C THR A 720 -72.50 -20.44 -20.23
N ASP A 721 -73.74 -20.63 -19.77
CA ASP A 721 -74.64 -19.50 -19.52
C ASP A 721 -74.01 -18.48 -18.56
N PRO A 722 -74.18 -17.16 -18.81
CA PRO A 722 -73.67 -16.12 -17.93
C PRO A 722 -74.30 -16.22 -16.54
N LEU A 723 -73.68 -15.61 -15.54
CA LEU A 723 -74.30 -15.45 -14.23
C LEU A 723 -75.55 -14.57 -14.38
N GLN A 724 -76.70 -15.08 -13.93
CA GLN A 724 -77.99 -14.41 -14.06
C GLN A 724 -78.46 -13.87 -12.72
N SER A 725 -78.83 -12.60 -12.70
CA SER A 725 -79.67 -11.99 -11.68
C SER A 725 -80.86 -11.31 -12.37
N PRO A 726 -81.95 -10.92 -11.67
CA PRO A 726 -83.13 -10.36 -12.32
C PRO A 726 -82.78 -9.17 -13.23
N GLY A 727 -82.93 -9.36 -14.56
CA GLY A 727 -82.64 -8.33 -15.56
C GLY A 727 -81.15 -8.07 -15.85
N VAL A 728 -80.21 -8.88 -15.33
CA VAL A 728 -78.76 -8.67 -15.56
C VAL A 728 -78.08 -9.99 -15.91
N LEU A 729 -77.29 -9.97 -16.98
CA LEU A 729 -76.35 -11.03 -17.36
C LEU A 729 -74.92 -10.57 -17.07
N VAL A 730 -74.09 -11.42 -16.48
CA VAL A 730 -72.65 -11.17 -16.30
C VAL A 730 -71.85 -12.26 -16.99
N TYR A 731 -71.13 -11.87 -18.04
CA TYR A 731 -70.14 -12.71 -18.71
C TYR A 731 -68.77 -12.46 -18.10
N ARG A 732 -67.99 -13.51 -17.91
CA ARG A 732 -66.59 -13.41 -17.47
C ARG A 732 -65.70 -13.86 -18.60
N LEU A 733 -64.83 -12.98 -19.06
CA LEU A 733 -63.78 -13.29 -20.04
C LEU A 733 -62.50 -13.60 -19.27
N GLU A 734 -61.89 -14.75 -19.58
CA GLU A 734 -60.63 -15.17 -18.93
C GLU A 734 -59.49 -14.26 -19.36
N GLU A 735 -59.34 -14.06 -20.67
CA GLU A 735 -58.29 -13.25 -21.29
C GLU A 735 -58.85 -12.53 -22.53
N LEU A 736 -58.46 -11.27 -22.68
CA LEU A 736 -58.76 -10.41 -23.82
C LEU A 736 -57.44 -9.80 -24.31
N PRO A 737 -56.79 -10.42 -25.32
CA PRO A 737 -55.49 -10.00 -25.81
C PRO A 737 -55.45 -8.55 -26.28
N ALA A 738 -54.26 -7.95 -26.31
CA ALA A 738 -54.00 -6.61 -26.79
C ALA A 738 -54.55 -6.41 -28.21
N SER A 739 -55.19 -5.27 -28.46
CA SER A 739 -55.77 -4.89 -29.75
C SER A 739 -56.75 -5.92 -30.34
N SER A 740 -57.41 -6.71 -29.50
CA SER A 740 -58.35 -7.76 -29.92
C SER A 740 -59.79 -7.42 -29.54
N THR A 741 -60.73 -8.03 -30.28
CA THR A 741 -62.17 -7.96 -30.02
C THR A 741 -62.71 -9.36 -29.79
N VAL A 742 -63.44 -9.56 -28.70
CA VAL A 742 -64.24 -10.76 -28.43
C VAL A 742 -65.71 -10.45 -28.69
N ARG A 743 -66.39 -11.31 -29.44
CA ARG A 743 -67.82 -11.21 -29.72
C ARG A 743 -68.61 -12.20 -28.87
N LEU A 744 -69.37 -11.67 -27.92
CA LEU A 744 -70.38 -12.44 -27.20
C LEU A 744 -71.71 -12.39 -27.96
N THR A 745 -72.34 -13.54 -28.12
CA THR A 745 -73.64 -13.67 -28.80
C THR A 745 -74.62 -14.37 -27.88
N PHE A 746 -75.85 -13.87 -27.77
CA PHE A 746 -76.92 -14.58 -27.09
C PHE A 746 -78.27 -14.36 -27.75
N LYS A 747 -79.23 -15.23 -27.43
CA LYS A 747 -80.62 -15.09 -27.89
C LYS A 747 -81.51 -14.64 -26.74
N ALA A 748 -82.49 -13.80 -27.05
CA ALA A 748 -83.55 -13.45 -26.12
C ALA A 748 -84.90 -13.38 -26.81
N VAL A 749 -85.96 -13.77 -26.09
CA VAL A 749 -87.35 -13.71 -26.55
C VAL A 749 -88.02 -12.47 -26.01
N VAL A 750 -88.78 -11.80 -26.87
CA VAL A 750 -89.65 -10.68 -26.50
C VAL A 750 -90.90 -11.23 -25.80
N ASN A 751 -91.12 -10.87 -24.54
CA ASN A 751 -92.25 -11.33 -23.75
C ASN A 751 -93.34 -10.25 -23.60
N ALA A 752 -94.45 -10.57 -22.92
CA ALA A 752 -95.60 -9.67 -22.80
C ALA A 752 -95.35 -8.40 -21.97
N ALA A 753 -94.24 -8.32 -21.23
CA ALA A 753 -93.83 -7.13 -20.48
C ALA A 753 -93.02 -6.13 -21.34
N ALA A 754 -92.94 -6.35 -22.65
CA ALA A 754 -92.19 -5.49 -23.57
C ALA A 754 -92.90 -4.17 -23.87
N ASP A 755 -92.19 -3.06 -23.70
CA ASP A 755 -92.60 -1.75 -24.15
C ASP A 755 -92.33 -1.56 -25.65
N ARG A 756 -92.92 -0.51 -26.26
CA ARG A 756 -92.69 -0.17 -27.68
C ARG A 756 -91.22 0.08 -28.00
N GLU A 757 -90.45 0.51 -27.01
CA GLU A 757 -89.03 0.80 -27.08
C GLU A 757 -88.35 0.12 -25.89
N MET A 758 -87.39 -0.77 -26.17
CA MET A 758 -86.60 -1.48 -25.18
C MET A 758 -85.13 -1.12 -25.34
N VAL A 759 -84.50 -0.60 -24.30
CA VAL A 759 -83.08 -0.21 -24.33
C VAL A 759 -82.24 -1.21 -23.54
N MET A 760 -81.41 -1.98 -24.24
CA MET A 760 -80.38 -2.82 -23.65
C MET A 760 -79.13 -2.00 -23.38
N ARG A 761 -78.49 -2.23 -22.23
CA ARG A 761 -77.23 -1.57 -21.86
C ARG A 761 -76.16 -2.59 -21.58
N ALA A 762 -74.91 -2.29 -21.93
CA ALA A 762 -73.77 -3.11 -21.56
C ALA A 762 -72.59 -2.24 -21.14
N VAL A 763 -71.83 -2.73 -20.15
CA VAL A 763 -70.56 -2.17 -19.70
C VAL A 763 -69.59 -3.33 -19.48
N ALA A 764 -68.35 -3.16 -19.90
CA ALA A 764 -67.28 -4.08 -19.55
C ALA A 764 -66.39 -3.44 -18.47
N GLU A 765 -65.89 -4.27 -17.57
CA GLU A 765 -65.17 -3.89 -16.38
C GLU A 765 -63.90 -4.73 -16.26
N PHE A 766 -62.75 -4.08 -16.10
CA PHE A 766 -61.46 -4.71 -15.85
C PHE A 766 -60.91 -4.24 -14.50
N ARG A 767 -60.51 -5.19 -13.66
CA ARG A 767 -59.92 -4.90 -12.34
C ARG A 767 -58.52 -5.49 -12.27
N PRO A 768 -57.47 -4.69 -12.54
CA PRO A 768 -56.10 -5.13 -12.34
C PRO A 768 -55.80 -5.35 -10.85
N ARG A 769 -56.52 -4.65 -9.95
CA ARG A 769 -56.38 -4.76 -8.50
C ARG A 769 -57.72 -4.63 -7.79
N ALA A 770 -57.77 -5.01 -6.52
CA ALA A 770 -58.98 -4.91 -5.71
C ALA A 770 -59.53 -3.48 -5.59
N THR A 771 -58.66 -2.46 -5.63
CA THR A 771 -59.01 -1.04 -5.47
C THR A 771 -59.21 -0.30 -6.78
N ASP A 772 -58.79 -0.88 -7.90
CA ASP A 772 -58.82 -0.24 -9.22
C ASP A 772 -59.92 -0.84 -10.09
N CYS A 773 -60.60 -0.01 -10.88
CA CYS A 773 -61.69 -0.44 -11.74
C CYS A 773 -61.70 0.40 -13.02
N LEU A 774 -61.45 -0.26 -14.14
CA LEU A 774 -61.55 0.32 -15.47
C LEU A 774 -62.88 -0.12 -16.05
N GLU A 775 -63.79 0.83 -16.23
CA GLU A 775 -65.06 0.61 -16.91
C GLU A 775 -65.01 1.16 -18.33
N SER A 776 -65.57 0.42 -19.28
CA SER A 776 -65.86 0.95 -20.60
C SER A 776 -66.94 2.05 -20.52
N ALA A 777 -67.03 2.89 -21.54
CA ALA A 777 -68.27 3.63 -21.76
C ALA A 777 -69.47 2.67 -21.86
N MET A 778 -70.64 3.09 -21.38
CA MET A 778 -71.86 2.29 -21.47
C MET A 778 -72.38 2.24 -22.90
N ALA A 779 -72.47 1.04 -23.47
CA ALA A 779 -73.11 0.82 -24.76
C ALA A 779 -74.63 0.72 -24.60
N GLU A 780 -75.39 1.30 -25.53
CA GLU A 780 -76.86 1.21 -25.57
C GLU A 780 -77.34 0.66 -26.92
N LEU A 781 -78.35 -0.21 -26.89
CA LEU A 781 -79.04 -0.69 -28.08
C LEU A 781 -80.56 -0.59 -27.88
N THR A 782 -81.21 0.18 -28.75
CA THR A 782 -82.66 0.32 -28.79
C THR A 782 -83.29 -0.70 -29.74
N THR A 783 -84.25 -1.46 -29.23
CA THR A 783 -85.08 -2.39 -30.00
C THR A 783 -86.54 -1.97 -29.92
N TYR A 784 -87.21 -1.88 -31.08
CA TYR A 784 -88.62 -1.51 -31.20
C TYR A 784 -89.51 -2.74 -31.31
N VAL A 785 -90.67 -2.70 -30.65
CA VAL A 785 -91.63 -3.81 -30.67
C VAL A 785 -92.80 -3.51 -31.60
N SER A 786 -92.94 -4.33 -32.64
CA SER A 786 -94.08 -4.34 -33.55
C SER A 786 -95.24 -5.15 -32.95
N PHE A 787 -96.36 -4.48 -32.73
CA PHE A 787 -97.64 -5.14 -32.46
C PHE A 787 -98.30 -5.37 -33.83
N GLY A 788 -98.38 -6.62 -34.30
CA GLY A 788 -98.77 -6.96 -35.68
C GLY A 788 -100.18 -6.52 -36.13
N VAL A 789 -100.56 -6.87 -37.37
CA VAL A 789 -101.79 -6.45 -38.10
C VAL A 789 -103.12 -6.83 -37.40
N LEU A 790 -103.07 -7.59 -36.31
CA LEU A 790 -104.14 -7.66 -35.32
C LEU A 790 -104.10 -6.41 -34.42
N GLY A 791 -104.15 -5.24 -35.04
CA GLY A 791 -104.42 -4.01 -34.32
C GLY A 791 -105.81 -4.07 -33.69
N ASP A 792 -106.08 -3.19 -32.73
CA ASP A 792 -107.37 -3.18 -32.05
C ASP A 792 -108.55 -2.99 -33.03
N GLU A 793 -108.34 -2.57 -34.26
CA GLU A 793 -109.37 -2.23 -35.24
C GLU A 793 -110.12 -3.46 -35.84
N GLY A 794 -111.45 -3.43 -35.85
CA GLY A 794 -112.32 -4.46 -36.42
C GLY A 794 -112.83 -4.16 -37.85
N ILE A 795 -113.57 -5.11 -38.42
CA ILE A 795 -114.13 -5.06 -39.77
C ILE A 795 -115.66 -5.09 -39.68
N ILE A 796 -116.34 -4.31 -40.52
CA ILE A 796 -117.79 -4.44 -40.72
C ILE A 796 -118.04 -4.95 -42.13
N VAL A 797 -118.82 -6.02 -42.27
CA VAL A 797 -119.30 -6.50 -43.58
C VAL A 797 -120.82 -6.62 -43.54
N GLY A 798 -121.47 -6.41 -44.67
CA GLY A 798 -122.92 -6.40 -44.71
C GLY A 798 -123.50 -6.52 -46.10
N GLN A 799 -124.79 -6.81 -46.17
CA GLN A 799 -125.54 -6.94 -47.40
C GLN A 799 -126.85 -6.14 -47.34
N LEU A 800 -127.20 -5.49 -48.44
CA LEU A 800 -128.43 -4.74 -48.64
C LEU A 800 -129.35 -5.52 -49.59
N CYS A 801 -130.52 -5.92 -49.11
CA CYS A 801 -131.53 -6.67 -49.86
C CYS A 801 -132.92 -6.03 -49.74
N THR A 802 -133.83 -6.33 -50.67
CA THR A 802 -135.27 -6.07 -50.51
C THR A 802 -135.88 -7.11 -49.56
N TRP A 803 -137.11 -6.86 -49.08
CA TRP A 803 -137.86 -7.80 -48.24
C TRP A 803 -138.15 -9.15 -48.92
N GLU A 804 -138.10 -9.20 -50.25
CA GLU A 804 -138.20 -10.41 -51.07
C GLU A 804 -136.85 -11.14 -51.23
N GLY A 805 -135.77 -10.61 -50.62
CA GLY A 805 -134.42 -11.19 -50.66
C GLY A 805 -133.60 -10.82 -51.89
N THR A 806 -134.05 -9.86 -52.71
CA THR A 806 -133.30 -9.42 -53.90
C THR A 806 -132.19 -8.45 -53.50
N PRO A 807 -130.92 -8.66 -53.88
CA PRO A 807 -129.84 -7.73 -53.60
C PRO A 807 -130.05 -6.33 -54.20
N VAL A 808 -129.57 -5.30 -53.51
CA VAL A 808 -129.72 -3.90 -53.93
C VAL A 808 -128.35 -3.23 -54.06
N ALA A 809 -127.96 -2.98 -55.30
CA ALA A 809 -126.70 -2.37 -55.68
C ALA A 809 -126.76 -0.84 -55.71
N GLY A 810 -125.58 -0.20 -55.61
CA GLY A 810 -125.42 1.23 -55.85
C GLY A 810 -125.86 2.15 -54.71
N VAL A 811 -126.17 1.60 -53.53
CA VAL A 811 -126.56 2.38 -52.35
C VAL A 811 -125.35 2.65 -51.48
N ARG A 812 -125.16 3.90 -51.08
CA ARG A 812 -124.09 4.30 -50.18
C ARG A 812 -124.49 4.04 -48.73
N VAL A 813 -123.68 3.25 -48.01
CA VAL A 813 -123.73 3.03 -46.57
C VAL A 813 -122.68 3.92 -45.91
N VAL A 814 -123.06 4.72 -44.92
CA VAL A 814 -122.21 5.72 -44.25
C VAL A 814 -122.01 5.32 -42.79
N LEU A 815 -120.77 5.32 -42.32
CA LEU A 815 -120.37 5.05 -40.93
C LEU A 815 -120.37 6.34 -40.10
N ASP A 816 -120.47 6.22 -38.77
CA ASP A 816 -120.50 7.33 -37.80
C ASP A 816 -119.35 8.35 -37.92
N ASN A 817 -118.20 7.90 -38.40
CA ASN A 817 -117.02 8.73 -38.66
C ASN A 817 -117.01 9.39 -40.06
N GLY A 818 -118.08 9.26 -40.83
CA GLY A 818 -118.23 9.87 -42.16
C GLY A 818 -117.64 9.06 -43.32
N ARG A 819 -116.94 7.94 -43.06
CA ARG A 819 -116.54 7.00 -44.13
C ARG A 819 -117.77 6.37 -44.76
N TYR A 820 -117.71 6.04 -46.04
CA TYR A 820 -118.80 5.33 -46.72
C TYR A 820 -118.29 4.17 -47.58
N ALA A 821 -119.17 3.20 -47.81
CA ALA A 821 -119.03 2.11 -48.77
C ALA A 821 -120.27 2.11 -49.69
N ILE A 822 -120.13 1.66 -50.94
CA ILE A 822 -121.25 1.53 -51.88
C ILE A 822 -121.55 0.04 -52.04
N SER A 823 -122.81 -0.35 -51.98
CA SER A 823 -123.20 -1.74 -52.20
C SER A 823 -122.91 -2.18 -53.63
N ASP A 824 -122.30 -3.35 -53.80
CA ASP A 824 -121.99 -3.95 -55.11
C ASP A 824 -123.23 -4.60 -55.78
N GLU A 825 -123.04 -5.24 -56.94
CA GLU A 825 -124.12 -5.92 -57.69
C GLU A 825 -124.84 -7.01 -56.87
N ASP A 826 -124.14 -7.61 -55.90
CA ASP A 826 -124.67 -8.60 -54.95
C ASP A 826 -125.19 -7.93 -53.65
N GLY A 827 -125.30 -6.60 -53.63
CA GLY A 827 -125.78 -5.82 -52.50
C GLY A 827 -124.80 -5.72 -51.33
N ARG A 828 -123.56 -6.20 -51.47
CA ARG A 828 -122.59 -6.29 -50.36
C ARG A 828 -121.78 -5.01 -50.18
N PHE A 829 -121.42 -4.71 -48.93
CA PHE A 829 -120.54 -3.60 -48.56
C PHE A 829 -119.59 -4.00 -47.42
N SER A 830 -118.46 -3.28 -47.28
CA SER A 830 -117.52 -3.52 -46.18
C SER A 830 -116.77 -2.27 -45.72
N PHE A 831 -116.35 -2.26 -44.46
CA PHE A 831 -115.46 -1.29 -43.84
C PHE A 831 -114.32 -2.02 -43.10
N THR A 832 -113.08 -1.70 -43.46
CA THR A 832 -111.87 -2.17 -42.75
C THR A 832 -111.28 -1.07 -41.87
N GLY A 833 -110.57 -1.44 -40.80
CA GLY A 833 -109.92 -0.48 -39.89
C GLY A 833 -110.92 0.34 -39.06
N VAL A 834 -111.92 -0.31 -38.47
CA VAL A 834 -112.95 0.33 -37.66
C VAL A 834 -112.62 0.15 -36.18
N ARG A 835 -112.42 1.25 -35.44
CA ARG A 835 -112.17 1.18 -33.99
C ARG A 835 -113.25 0.36 -33.25
N PRO A 836 -112.91 -0.52 -32.30
CA PRO A 836 -113.87 -1.32 -31.54
C PRO A 836 -114.90 -0.49 -30.80
N GLY A 837 -116.00 -1.15 -30.43
CA GLY A 837 -117.10 -0.58 -29.68
C GLY A 837 -118.30 -0.21 -30.55
N PRO A 838 -119.29 0.50 -29.97
CA PRO A 838 -120.53 0.81 -30.66
C PRO A 838 -120.29 1.75 -31.86
N ARG A 839 -120.81 1.35 -33.02
CA ARG A 839 -120.76 2.08 -34.29
C ARG A 839 -122.15 2.25 -34.87
N LEU A 840 -122.37 3.37 -35.57
CA LEU A 840 -123.62 3.65 -36.28
C LEU A 840 -123.37 3.60 -37.79
N LEU A 841 -124.19 2.86 -38.52
CA LEU A 841 -124.25 2.85 -39.98
C LEU A 841 -125.58 3.45 -40.44
N ARG A 842 -125.58 4.14 -41.59
CA ARG A 842 -126.77 4.73 -42.20
C ARG A 842 -126.77 4.59 -43.72
N LEU A 843 -127.91 4.29 -44.33
CA LEU A 843 -128.07 4.41 -45.78
C LEU A 843 -128.20 5.87 -46.22
N ASP A 844 -127.45 6.30 -47.23
CA ASP A 844 -127.52 7.64 -47.82
C ASP A 844 -128.82 7.79 -48.64
N PRO A 845 -129.78 8.63 -48.20
CA PRO A 845 -131.08 8.77 -48.86
C PRO A 845 -130.99 9.21 -50.32
N ALA A 846 -129.94 9.96 -50.70
CA ALA A 846 -129.76 10.43 -52.07
C ALA A 846 -129.48 9.27 -53.05
N THR A 847 -128.73 8.26 -52.59
CA THR A 847 -128.44 7.06 -53.40
C THR A 847 -129.57 6.03 -53.32
N LEU A 848 -130.24 5.93 -52.17
CA LEU A 848 -131.36 5.01 -51.97
C LEU A 848 -132.57 5.38 -52.84
N GLY A 849 -132.88 6.67 -52.98
CA GLY A 849 -134.02 7.16 -53.78
C GLY A 849 -133.91 6.86 -55.28
N ASN A 850 -132.70 6.74 -55.81
CA ASN A 850 -132.45 6.42 -57.22
C ASN A 850 -132.69 4.94 -57.56
N VAL A 851 -132.70 4.05 -56.56
CA VAL A 851 -132.75 2.59 -56.77
C VAL A 851 -134.16 2.02 -56.56
N ILE A 852 -135.02 2.65 -55.75
CA ILE A 852 -136.34 2.11 -55.37
C ILE A 852 -137.52 2.76 -56.14
N GLY A 853 -137.30 3.81 -56.94
CA GLY A 853 -138.32 4.31 -57.86
C GLY A 853 -139.62 4.83 -57.22
N ILE A 854 -139.57 5.39 -56.01
CA ILE A 854 -140.74 5.98 -55.33
C ILE A 854 -140.72 7.52 -55.50
N PRO A 855 -141.68 8.13 -56.22
CA PRO A 855 -141.81 9.58 -56.31
C PRO A 855 -142.56 10.10 -55.08
N GLY A 856 -141.88 10.88 -54.23
CA GLY A 856 -142.49 11.60 -53.10
C GLY A 856 -141.88 11.20 -51.76
N GLY A 857 -141.32 12.20 -51.06
CA GLY A 857 -140.49 12.03 -49.87
C GLY A 857 -141.12 11.17 -48.76
N VAL A 858 -140.45 10.08 -48.43
CA VAL A 858 -140.61 9.38 -47.16
C VAL A 858 -139.69 10.06 -46.14
N ASP A 859 -140.25 10.45 -45.01
CA ASP A 859 -139.53 10.92 -43.84
C ASP A 859 -138.64 9.78 -43.29
N SER A 860 -137.45 9.66 -43.89
CA SER A 860 -136.54 8.51 -43.76
C SER A 860 -135.45 8.71 -42.69
N GLN A 861 -135.62 9.72 -41.83
CA GLN A 861 -134.57 10.14 -40.90
C GLN A 861 -134.32 9.16 -39.73
N GLU A 862 -135.26 8.28 -39.41
CA GLU A 862 -135.11 7.32 -38.30
C GLU A 862 -134.98 5.84 -38.72
N ALA A 863 -135.53 5.41 -39.86
CA ALA A 863 -135.58 3.99 -40.24
C ALA A 863 -134.34 3.48 -41.03
N SER A 864 -133.34 4.32 -41.31
CA SER A 864 -132.19 3.96 -42.17
C SER A 864 -130.87 3.76 -41.41
N LYS A 865 -130.90 3.71 -40.08
CA LYS A 865 -129.72 3.67 -39.20
C LYS A 865 -129.63 2.35 -38.42
N ILE A 866 -128.45 1.73 -38.38
CA ILE A 866 -128.16 0.52 -37.58
C ILE A 866 -127.03 0.82 -36.61
N ARG A 867 -127.20 0.45 -35.33
CA ARG A 867 -126.09 0.36 -34.38
C ARG A 867 -125.57 -1.08 -34.34
N THR A 868 -124.25 -1.23 -34.38
CA THR A 868 -123.56 -2.50 -34.13
C THR A 868 -122.49 -2.29 -33.07
N VAL A 869 -121.98 -3.35 -32.48
CA VAL A 869 -120.76 -3.32 -31.67
C VAL A 869 -119.68 -4.04 -32.46
N VAL A 870 -118.63 -3.30 -32.85
CA VAL A 870 -117.49 -3.90 -33.54
C VAL A 870 -116.58 -4.55 -32.48
N PRO A 871 -116.39 -5.88 -32.51
CA PRO A 871 -115.48 -6.56 -31.58
C PRO A 871 -114.02 -6.19 -31.87
N THR A 872 -113.18 -6.19 -30.83
CA THR A 872 -111.73 -6.01 -30.96
C THR A 872 -111.16 -7.09 -31.89
N ALA A 873 -110.46 -6.66 -32.94
CA ALA A 873 -109.87 -7.55 -33.95
C ALA A 873 -110.85 -8.57 -34.57
N GLY A 874 -112.15 -8.28 -34.62
CA GLY A 874 -113.18 -9.18 -35.15
C GLY A 874 -114.07 -8.58 -36.24
N ILE A 875 -115.01 -9.39 -36.75
CA ILE A 875 -115.93 -9.04 -37.83
C ILE A 875 -117.34 -8.82 -37.27
N ALA A 876 -117.94 -7.66 -37.54
CA ALA A 876 -119.35 -7.40 -37.33
C ALA A 876 -120.13 -7.57 -38.64
N MET A 877 -121.17 -8.42 -38.64
CA MET A 877 -122.04 -8.63 -39.80
C MET A 877 -123.34 -7.87 -39.67
N ILE A 878 -123.70 -7.09 -40.70
CA ILE A 878 -124.87 -6.20 -40.67
C ILE A 878 -125.62 -6.24 -42.00
N ASN A 879 -126.86 -6.73 -41.98
CA ASN A 879 -127.70 -6.73 -43.18
C ASN A 879 -128.83 -5.71 -43.07
N PHE A 880 -129.11 -5.03 -44.19
CA PHE A 880 -130.23 -4.09 -44.32
C PHE A 880 -131.31 -4.72 -45.22
N ASN A 881 -132.54 -4.87 -44.73
CA ASN A 881 -133.67 -5.39 -45.51
C ASN A 881 -134.73 -4.29 -45.75
N LEU A 882 -134.93 -3.92 -47.01
CA LEU A 882 -135.82 -2.83 -47.44
C LEU A 882 -137.25 -3.33 -47.70
N THR A 883 -138.28 -2.87 -46.98
CA THR A 883 -139.70 -3.17 -47.29
C THR A 883 -140.41 -1.94 -47.89
N PRO A 884 -141.55 -2.10 -48.60
CA PRO A 884 -142.20 -1.02 -49.34
C PRO A 884 -142.73 0.13 -48.47
N LEU A 885 -142.83 -0.04 -47.13
CA LEU A 885 -143.27 1.02 -46.21
C LEU A 885 -142.47 1.13 -44.89
N THR A 886 -141.41 0.35 -44.68
CA THR A 886 -140.45 0.50 -43.56
C THR A 886 -139.19 -0.36 -43.78
N VAL A 887 -138.02 0.01 -43.27
CA VAL A 887 -136.82 -0.85 -43.30
C VAL A 887 -136.82 -1.74 -42.05
N ASN A 888 -136.69 -3.06 -42.21
CA ASN A 888 -136.53 -3.99 -41.09
C ASN A 888 -135.05 -4.39 -40.95
N VAL A 889 -134.51 -4.33 -39.73
CA VAL A 889 -133.10 -4.66 -39.43
C VAL A 889 -133.01 -6.08 -38.90
N VAL A 890 -132.07 -6.87 -39.42
CA VAL A 890 -131.68 -8.17 -38.87
C VAL A 890 -130.21 -8.10 -38.49
N THR A 891 -129.91 -8.15 -37.19
CA THR A 891 -128.54 -8.31 -36.66
C THR A 891 -128.33 -9.78 -36.30
N GLU A 892 -127.36 -10.42 -36.95
CA GLU A 892 -126.85 -11.74 -36.54
C GLU A 892 -125.47 -11.55 -35.90
N ASP A 893 -125.38 -11.77 -34.59
CA ASP A 893 -124.09 -11.82 -33.89
C ASP A 893 -123.45 -13.19 -34.11
N ILE A 894 -122.50 -13.28 -35.04
CA ILE A 894 -121.61 -14.44 -35.16
C ILE A 894 -120.29 -14.12 -34.44
N VAL A 895 -120.19 -14.56 -33.18
CA VAL A 895 -118.91 -14.56 -32.45
C VAL A 895 -118.09 -15.74 -32.96
N VAL A 896 -117.13 -15.48 -33.86
CA VAL A 896 -116.07 -16.45 -34.15
C VAL A 896 -115.02 -16.31 -33.04
N SER A 897 -115.23 -17.01 -31.92
CA SER A 897 -114.20 -17.17 -30.90
C SER A 897 -113.20 -18.24 -31.37
N GLY A 898 -112.00 -17.79 -31.75
CA GLY A 898 -110.85 -18.67 -31.88
C GLY A 898 -110.48 -19.25 -30.52
N ARG A 899 -110.75 -20.54 -30.33
CA ARG A 899 -110.36 -21.32 -29.15
C ARG A 899 -108.88 -21.68 -29.29
N ALA A 900 -108.04 -21.19 -28.37
CA ALA A 900 -106.71 -21.75 -28.11
C ALA A 900 -106.81 -22.56 -26.81
N ASP A 901 -106.91 -23.89 -26.95
CA ASP A 901 -106.67 -24.83 -25.85
C ASP A 901 -105.15 -25.12 -25.80
N ARG A 902 -104.56 -24.86 -24.62
CA ARG A 902 -103.30 -25.36 -24.03
C ARG A 902 -102.01 -25.40 -24.85
#